data_AF-A0A1G7TTT4-F1
#
_entry.id   AF-A0A1G7TTT4-F1
#
_cell.length_a   1.000
_cell.length_b   1.000
_cell.length_c   1.000
_cell.angle_alpha   90.00
_cell.angle_beta   90.00
_cell.angle_gamma   90.00
#
_symmetry.space_group_name_H-M   'P 1'
#
loop_
_entity.id
_entity.type
_entity.pdbx_description
1 polymer ?
#
loop_
_entity_poly.entity_id
_entity_poly.type
_entity_poly.pdbx_seq_one_letter_code
_entity_poly.pdbx_strand_id
1 'polypeptide(L)'
;MKFPDRIFAVGGAGKAIAMELLESEWVLRGILEPRPNPPSLTVTILDTAEGEQNKDKQRIADIRQRISEVEEEVRDTEEGRPGSIEVKYKLVTEDIRLDGSIDLLGEDAVPRIAEGNGMDPENWWIKEQHINENLDFAKGVVRKRGLGKSIYYKAYAEDDQISKYIDLPEKGKVAVLTGLGGGTGSGILADLAQHLKQRHRTAEITLFGVLPNHTEGIKENTNAFAALSELEYLALNEEQIFKDRILLPIDPTEFDGKTGNRIQTDRFLEEFDEAVVYMLASYYNTEGLEDPFADAPNYAPFTIGIPQILRFNVEAINEARETFRDLLEEKQEALEAEEEIYSELDRHLQKHFDEGESGLRDLDRTDLNERMDRVTTLLEFDLFNELNYESISIFNDIIDDAKEESSDIEEQVDTISASVRAIDATSRDTGQFVDNIDEHLAEILEMDLTLISMRKDILSRIKTVDEKKIRDALEFLIGTGSASANPGVRLQRLEAELEDLEERRKQLESDLEEAIEELEEARDEQSEEIKRRANNWERNVEDEIANLRTINQIDLGTDLNTLQSRLDEFLSNIVNADSEDEVEQISESGVRNALDKVQNDLSEIGVDFQDDRRSIEGSLSELKQARTAFFDMNQEEGAIESITPWQSSTEEEKEEAHKDYRMQRNRLDDRGIFSVGPPGGTFTAELTYNEATIREEVDREKRTLRESIVNELRDAADDPPEDLIRELETELTEDQNQEQLRDIVHQIFRLEVGETEDIENRRDELEAKLDDVESTIEVYDPTIDLFQRLNNKREVYEEQSTAFRSQQDNYSAEPSRNVSTESDRHVYIKNIQPEDVFRATGRDNLAQSDLLKSKEESQRVQANLEELAKNARNEEYTSLKRRKLSRGRSRYSEMKVRVSVLSRAVSQLDSNTIDFEDIFTGAFDIGSGGNRASSPYTSWASEVGGPWDIGVCVFISGVFLDNIKKAVQADGYFSGYKDREADLGEDIIIHHSYGLSEGYYVRRKSLMNMEDEDDVGFFLRDEPEITEDLLNEYIGTVDTTE
;
A
#
# COMPACT_ATOMS: atom_id res chain seq x y z
N MET A 1 -26.51 20.93 41.06
CA MET A 1 -26.88 19.59 41.55
C MET A 1 -26.91 19.57 43.08
N LYS A 2 -27.70 18.69 43.71
CA LYS A 2 -27.70 18.46 45.17
C LYS A 2 -27.18 17.06 45.51
N PHE A 3 -26.38 16.97 46.56
CA PHE A 3 -25.84 15.74 47.16
C PHE A 3 -25.88 15.90 48.70
N PRO A 4 -25.61 14.84 49.49
CA PRO A 4 -25.47 14.98 50.94
C PRO A 4 -24.18 15.73 51.26
N ASP A 5 -24.12 16.36 52.43
CA ASP A 5 -22.93 17.07 52.89
C ASP A 5 -21.76 16.10 53.19
N ARG A 6 -22.12 14.85 53.52
CA ARG A 6 -21.20 13.77 53.90
C ARG A 6 -21.60 12.44 53.28
N ILE A 7 -20.62 11.74 52.72
CA ILE A 7 -20.75 10.34 52.30
C ILE A 7 -19.75 9.51 53.10
N PHE A 8 -20.23 8.48 53.81
CA PHE A 8 -19.39 7.48 54.45
C PHE A 8 -19.45 6.19 53.64
N ALA A 9 -18.34 5.87 52.98
CA ALA A 9 -18.19 4.68 52.16
C ALA A 9 -17.43 3.62 52.96
N VAL A 10 -18.11 2.52 53.32
CA VAL A 10 -17.57 1.56 54.29
C VAL A 10 -17.41 0.17 53.68
N GLY A 11 -16.16 -0.32 53.71
CA GLY A 11 -15.76 -1.61 53.13
C GLY A 11 -15.76 -1.59 51.60
N GLY A 12 -15.50 -2.76 50.99
CA GLY A 12 -15.25 -2.89 49.55
C GLY A 12 -16.36 -2.34 48.64
N ALA A 13 -17.62 -2.72 48.85
CA ALA A 13 -18.73 -2.27 48.00
C ALA A 13 -19.01 -0.76 48.16
N GLY A 14 -18.98 -0.24 49.39
CA GLY A 14 -19.15 1.20 49.63
C GLY A 14 -18.01 2.01 49.01
N LYS A 15 -16.77 1.53 49.13
CA LYS A 15 -15.58 2.12 48.50
C LYS A 15 -15.72 2.19 46.98
N ALA A 16 -16.14 1.11 46.32
CA ALA A 16 -16.26 1.04 44.87
C ALA A 16 -17.24 2.10 44.33
N ILE A 17 -18.47 2.13 44.86
CA ILE A 17 -19.49 3.15 44.52
C ILE A 17 -18.98 4.58 44.77
N ALA A 18 -18.27 4.81 45.88
CA ALA A 18 -17.77 6.14 46.21
C ALA A 18 -16.63 6.61 45.28
N MET A 19 -15.77 5.68 44.83
CA MET A 19 -14.76 6.01 43.82
C MET A 19 -15.43 6.31 42.49
N GLU A 20 -16.40 5.51 42.07
CA GLU A 20 -17.16 5.73 40.83
C GLU A 20 -17.85 7.10 40.81
N LEU A 21 -18.49 7.48 41.92
CA LEU A 21 -19.08 8.82 42.10
C LEU A 21 -18.05 9.94 41.95
N LEU A 22 -16.83 9.73 42.44
CA LEU A 22 -15.75 10.74 42.40
C LEU A 22 -14.99 10.76 41.06
N GLU A 23 -15.12 9.71 40.25
CA GLU A 23 -14.55 9.62 38.89
C GLU A 23 -15.52 10.13 37.83
N SER A 24 -16.82 10.06 38.11
CA SER A 24 -17.88 10.63 37.28
C SER A 24 -17.71 12.15 37.08
N GLU A 25 -17.20 12.55 35.92
CA GLU A 25 -16.91 13.97 35.61
C GLU A 25 -18.14 14.87 35.71
N TRP A 26 -19.31 14.37 35.31
CA TRP A 26 -20.56 15.13 35.39
C TRP A 26 -20.98 15.41 36.85
N VAL A 27 -20.62 14.54 37.80
CA VAL A 27 -20.81 14.77 39.24
C VAL A 27 -19.86 15.85 39.73
N LEU A 28 -18.57 15.74 39.38
CA LEU A 28 -17.55 16.72 39.75
C LEU A 28 -17.95 18.12 39.28
N ARG A 29 -18.25 18.27 37.99
CA ARG A 29 -18.71 19.54 37.41
C ARG A 29 -20.00 20.02 38.08
N GLY A 30 -20.98 19.13 38.31
CA GLY A 30 -22.26 19.48 38.91
C GLY A 30 -22.18 19.99 40.37
N ILE A 31 -21.14 19.58 41.11
CA ILE A 31 -20.87 20.06 42.48
C ILE A 31 -19.98 21.31 42.46
N LEU A 32 -18.94 21.32 41.62
CA LEU A 32 -17.93 22.39 41.59
C LEU A 32 -18.38 23.65 40.84
N GLU A 33 -19.41 23.57 40.01
CA GLU A 33 -19.99 24.70 39.29
C GLU A 33 -20.20 25.94 40.20
N PRO A 34 -19.71 27.13 39.82
CA PRO A 34 -19.81 28.34 40.65
C PRO A 34 -21.26 28.75 40.92
N ARG A 35 -21.59 28.98 42.19
CA ARG A 35 -22.94 29.41 42.61
C ARG A 35 -22.85 30.39 43.78
N PRO A 36 -23.90 31.20 44.04
CA PRO A 36 -23.92 32.10 45.20
C PRO A 36 -23.80 31.37 46.55
N ASN A 37 -24.38 30.18 46.64
CA ASN A 37 -24.29 29.28 47.79
C ASN A 37 -23.71 27.94 47.31
N PRO A 38 -22.38 27.80 47.25
CA PRO A 38 -21.73 26.60 46.73
C PRO A 38 -21.97 25.39 47.66
N PRO A 39 -22.27 24.20 47.12
CA PRO A 39 -22.34 22.99 47.93
C PRO A 39 -20.93 22.55 48.38
N SER A 40 -20.88 21.80 49.48
CA SER A 40 -19.68 21.08 49.89
C SER A 40 -19.99 19.60 50.09
N LEU A 41 -19.12 18.75 49.58
CA LEU A 41 -19.20 17.30 49.72
C LEU A 41 -17.90 16.81 50.36
N THR A 42 -17.99 16.08 51.47
CA THR A 42 -16.85 15.29 51.97
C THR A 42 -17.19 13.81 51.85
N VAL A 43 -16.35 13.07 51.12
CA VAL A 43 -16.43 11.62 51.00
C VAL A 43 -15.37 11.00 51.90
N THR A 44 -15.80 10.25 52.90
CA THR A 44 -14.94 9.51 53.83
C THR A 44 -15.02 8.03 53.53
N ILE A 45 -13.90 7.46 53.09
CA ILE A 45 -13.76 6.04 52.78
C ILE A 45 -13.08 5.35 53.97
N LEU A 46 -13.77 4.38 54.56
CA LEU A 46 -13.30 3.55 55.67
C LEU A 46 -13.16 2.10 55.20
N ASP A 47 -11.94 1.58 55.20
CA ASP A 47 -11.67 0.19 54.79
C ASP A 47 -10.73 -0.51 55.78
N THR A 48 -10.63 -1.83 55.65
CA THR A 48 -9.72 -2.71 56.42
C THR A 48 -8.85 -3.56 55.48
N ALA A 49 -9.00 -3.44 54.16
CA ALA A 49 -8.26 -4.24 53.19
C ALA A 49 -6.87 -3.66 52.91
N GLU A 50 -5.84 -4.22 53.56
CA GLU A 50 -4.46 -3.74 53.47
C GLU A 50 -3.83 -3.99 52.10
N GLY A 51 -4.16 -5.12 51.46
CA GLY A 51 -3.59 -5.50 50.16
C GLY A 51 -4.02 -4.60 49.01
N GLU A 52 -5.11 -3.85 49.17
CA GLU A 52 -5.64 -2.92 48.16
C GLU A 52 -5.15 -1.47 48.39
N GLN A 53 -4.48 -1.18 49.53
CA GLN A 53 -4.16 0.18 49.98
C GLN A 53 -3.34 0.99 48.97
N ASN A 54 -2.32 0.41 48.33
CA ASN A 54 -1.49 1.13 47.37
C ASN A 54 -2.28 1.51 46.11
N LYS A 55 -3.10 0.59 45.60
CA LYS A 55 -3.98 0.84 44.45
C LYS A 55 -5.02 1.91 44.80
N ASP A 56 -5.61 1.83 45.98
CA ASP A 56 -6.60 2.81 46.46
C ASP A 56 -5.98 4.19 46.64
N LYS A 57 -4.79 4.29 47.26
CA LYS A 57 -4.08 5.58 47.42
C LYS A 57 -3.72 6.21 46.08
N GLN A 58 -3.36 5.41 45.07
CA GLN A 58 -3.11 5.89 43.71
C GLN A 58 -4.39 6.42 43.06
N ARG A 59 -5.48 5.62 43.03
CA ARG A 59 -6.78 6.02 42.49
C ARG A 59 -7.30 7.32 43.12
N ILE A 60 -7.14 7.48 44.44
CA ILE A 60 -7.51 8.72 45.15
C ILE A 60 -6.63 9.91 44.76
N ALA A 61 -5.33 9.69 44.51
CA ALA A 61 -4.45 10.75 44.06
C ALA A 61 -4.90 11.27 42.68
N ASP A 62 -5.24 10.34 41.78
CA ASP A 62 -5.76 10.65 40.43
C ASP A 62 -7.10 11.40 40.53
N ILE A 63 -8.02 10.93 41.38
CA ILE A 63 -9.29 11.62 41.69
C ILE A 63 -9.05 13.05 42.21
N ARG A 64 -8.13 13.25 43.16
CA ARG A 64 -7.83 14.59 43.71
C ARG A 64 -7.22 15.53 42.67
N GLN A 65 -6.40 14.99 41.78
CA GLN A 65 -5.86 15.73 40.65
C GLN A 65 -7.02 16.15 39.73
N ARG A 66 -7.91 15.22 39.36
CA ARG A 66 -9.05 15.49 38.50
C ARG A 66 -10.01 16.52 39.10
N ILE A 67 -10.32 16.43 40.39
CA ILE A 67 -11.10 17.44 41.12
C ILE A 67 -10.46 18.83 41.00
N SER A 68 -9.13 18.92 41.15
CA SER A 68 -8.41 20.20 41.06
C SER A 68 -8.44 20.77 39.63
N GLU A 69 -8.25 19.92 38.61
CA GLU A 69 -8.35 20.30 37.20
C GLU A 69 -9.73 20.86 36.88
N VAL A 70 -10.80 20.13 37.25
CA VAL A 70 -12.18 20.57 37.02
C VAL A 70 -12.50 21.84 37.80
N GLU A 71 -12.05 21.99 39.05
CA GLU A 71 -12.24 23.22 39.84
C GLU A 71 -11.60 24.44 39.16
N GLU A 72 -10.41 24.29 38.57
CA GLU A 72 -9.73 25.35 37.82
C GLU A 72 -10.45 25.70 36.52
N GLU A 73 -10.92 24.70 35.77
CA GLU A 73 -11.66 24.89 34.52
C GLU A 73 -12.98 25.66 34.72
N VAL A 74 -13.75 25.31 35.75
CA VAL A 74 -15.08 25.91 35.98
C VAL A 74 -15.01 27.23 36.75
N ARG A 75 -13.82 27.71 37.13
CA ARG A 75 -13.68 28.90 37.96
C ARG A 75 -14.06 30.16 37.18
N ASP A 76 -15.29 30.61 37.37
CA ASP A 76 -15.76 31.92 36.94
C ASP A 76 -16.03 32.84 38.14
N THR A 77 -15.29 33.95 38.22
CA THR A 77 -15.44 34.95 39.29
C THR A 77 -16.71 35.79 39.18
N GLU A 78 -17.39 35.81 38.03
CA GLU A 78 -18.63 36.56 37.82
C GLU A 78 -19.86 35.77 38.29
N GLU A 79 -19.83 34.43 38.25
CA GLU A 79 -20.98 33.56 38.56
C GLU A 79 -21.04 33.08 40.02
N GLY A 80 -19.95 33.18 40.78
CA GLY A 80 -19.94 32.88 42.22
C GLY A 80 -18.62 32.31 42.71
N ARG A 81 -18.68 31.46 43.73
CA ARG A 81 -17.54 30.63 44.15
C ARG A 81 -17.81 29.19 43.75
N PRO A 82 -16.77 28.43 43.33
CA PRO A 82 -16.93 27.01 43.08
C PRO A 82 -17.34 26.25 44.34
N GLY A 83 -17.98 25.10 44.13
CA GLY A 83 -18.19 24.09 45.16
C GLY A 83 -16.89 23.55 45.75
N SER A 84 -17.00 22.63 46.71
CA SER A 84 -15.83 21.93 47.25
C SER A 84 -16.08 20.44 47.42
N ILE A 85 -15.09 19.63 47.04
CA ILE A 85 -15.11 18.18 47.22
C ILE A 85 -13.85 17.79 48.01
N GLU A 86 -14.05 17.15 49.16
CA GLU A 86 -12.96 16.65 50.00
C GLU A 86 -13.01 15.12 50.06
N VAL A 87 -11.90 14.46 49.71
CA VAL A 87 -11.79 13.00 49.78
C VAL A 87 -10.89 12.59 50.94
N LYS A 88 -11.44 11.84 51.88
CA LYS A 88 -10.74 11.28 53.04
C LYS A 88 -10.70 9.76 52.91
N TYR A 89 -9.52 9.17 53.13
CA TYR A 89 -9.34 7.72 53.14
C TYR A 89 -8.64 7.31 54.41
N LYS A 90 -9.24 6.37 55.13
CA LYS A 90 -8.66 5.79 56.34
C LYS A 90 -8.77 4.28 56.27
N LEU A 91 -7.60 3.65 56.27
CA LEU A 91 -7.49 2.24 56.59
C LEU A 91 -7.58 2.10 58.11
N VAL A 92 -8.64 1.45 58.59
CA VAL A 92 -8.95 1.31 60.02
C VAL A 92 -7.85 0.55 60.77
N THR A 93 -7.08 -0.30 60.08
CA THR A 93 -5.98 -1.08 60.64
C THR A 93 -4.63 -0.34 60.67
N GLU A 94 -4.49 0.82 60.03
CA GLU A 94 -3.19 1.47 59.76
C GLU A 94 -2.43 1.91 61.03
N ASP A 95 -3.15 2.45 62.03
CA ASP A 95 -2.56 3.05 63.22
C ASP A 95 -2.83 2.24 64.51
N ILE A 96 -3.20 0.97 64.37
CA ILE A 96 -3.44 0.05 65.50
C ILE A 96 -2.55 -1.19 65.41
N ARG A 97 -2.24 -1.77 66.57
CA ARG A 97 -1.40 -2.96 66.65
C ARG A 97 -2.23 -4.24 66.52
N LEU A 98 -1.96 -5.06 65.52
CA LEU A 98 -2.66 -6.32 65.21
C LEU A 98 -1.68 -7.46 64.91
N ASP A 99 -0.66 -7.64 65.75
CA ASP A 99 0.41 -8.64 65.55
C ASP A 99 -0.03 -10.06 65.94
N GLY A 100 -1.10 -10.20 66.73
CA GLY A 100 -1.65 -11.50 67.13
C GLY A 100 -2.95 -11.41 67.94
N SER A 101 -3.52 -12.56 68.28
CA SER A 101 -4.81 -12.65 69.00
C SER A 101 -4.82 -11.90 70.34
N ILE A 102 -3.66 -11.80 71.01
CA ILE A 102 -3.48 -11.06 72.26
C ILE A 102 -3.84 -9.57 72.14
N ASP A 103 -3.73 -8.98 70.95
CA ASP A 103 -4.04 -7.57 70.72
C ASP A 103 -5.55 -7.27 70.74
N LEU A 104 -6.39 -8.31 70.67
CA LEU A 104 -7.85 -8.24 70.80
C LEU A 104 -8.40 -9.04 72.00
N LEU A 105 -7.60 -9.90 72.61
CA LEU A 105 -8.03 -10.81 73.70
C LEU A 105 -7.23 -10.66 75.00
N GLY A 106 -6.16 -9.88 75.00
CA GLY A 106 -5.26 -9.77 76.14
C GLY A 106 -5.90 -9.09 77.35
N GLU A 107 -5.43 -9.46 78.55
CA GLU A 107 -5.91 -8.93 79.83
C GLU A 107 -5.77 -7.41 79.94
N ASP A 108 -4.80 -6.80 79.25
CA ASP A 108 -4.62 -5.35 79.17
C ASP A 108 -5.32 -4.70 77.95
N ALA A 109 -5.64 -5.48 76.92
CA ALA A 109 -6.18 -4.98 75.66
C ALA A 109 -7.71 -4.78 75.76
N VAL A 110 -8.43 -5.78 76.24
CA VAL A 110 -9.90 -5.73 76.34
C VAL A 110 -10.39 -4.59 77.23
N PRO A 111 -9.87 -4.38 78.46
CA PRO A 111 -10.32 -3.25 79.30
C PRO A 111 -10.07 -1.90 78.65
N ARG A 112 -8.95 -1.73 77.93
CA ARG A 112 -8.60 -0.48 77.24
C ARG A 112 -9.54 -0.19 76.09
N ILE A 113 -9.82 -1.19 75.24
CA ILE A 113 -10.75 -1.04 74.11
C ILE A 113 -12.16 -0.76 74.62
N ALA A 114 -12.58 -1.47 75.66
CA ALA A 114 -13.89 -1.29 76.29
C ALA A 114 -14.04 0.12 76.89
N GLU A 115 -13.05 0.60 77.66
CA GLU A 115 -13.04 1.96 78.23
C GLU A 115 -13.12 3.04 77.14
N GLY A 116 -12.36 2.90 76.05
CA GLY A 116 -12.35 3.86 74.94
C GLY A 116 -13.69 3.99 74.19
N ASN A 117 -14.57 2.99 74.28
CA ASN A 117 -15.89 2.98 73.65
C ASN A 117 -17.04 3.09 74.66
N GLY A 118 -16.75 3.26 75.95
CA GLY A 118 -17.78 3.32 77.00
C GLY A 118 -18.53 1.99 77.22
N MET A 119 -17.87 0.87 76.95
CA MET A 119 -18.40 -0.49 77.02
C MET A 119 -17.96 -1.20 78.30
N ASP A 120 -18.77 -2.11 78.83
CA ASP A 120 -18.35 -3.01 79.92
C ASP A 120 -17.35 -4.06 79.36
N PRO A 121 -16.14 -4.22 79.94
CA PRO A 121 -15.20 -5.26 79.51
C PRO A 121 -15.77 -6.69 79.56
N GLU A 122 -16.75 -6.96 80.43
CA GLU A 122 -17.40 -8.28 80.51
C GLU A 122 -18.25 -8.60 79.27
N ASN A 123 -18.64 -7.58 78.49
CA ASN A 123 -19.42 -7.74 77.26
C ASN A 123 -18.55 -8.02 76.02
N TRP A 124 -17.24 -8.20 76.17
CA TRP A 124 -16.37 -8.46 75.03
C TRP A 124 -16.68 -9.80 74.37
N TRP A 125 -17.06 -9.77 73.09
CA TRP A 125 -17.65 -10.91 72.37
C TRP A 125 -16.66 -11.75 71.57
N ILE A 126 -15.44 -11.26 71.35
CA ILE A 126 -14.43 -11.97 70.53
C ILE A 126 -13.74 -13.06 71.34
N LYS A 127 -13.61 -14.24 70.75
CA LYS A 127 -12.86 -15.40 71.28
C LYS A 127 -11.71 -15.79 70.34
N GLU A 128 -10.77 -16.61 70.81
CA GLU A 128 -9.58 -17.02 70.03
C GLU A 128 -9.95 -17.66 68.68
N GLN A 129 -10.96 -18.54 68.64
CA GLN A 129 -11.46 -19.16 67.41
C GLN A 129 -12.08 -18.19 66.39
N HIS A 130 -12.44 -16.97 66.82
CA HIS A 130 -12.98 -15.94 65.91
C HIS A 130 -11.88 -15.21 65.15
N ILE A 131 -10.64 -15.26 65.65
CA ILE A 131 -9.47 -14.63 65.05
C ILE A 131 -8.79 -15.64 64.12
N ASN A 132 -8.44 -15.23 62.91
CA ASN A 132 -7.68 -16.09 62.00
C ASN A 132 -6.21 -16.14 62.49
N GLU A 133 -5.55 -17.31 62.41
CA GLU A 133 -4.22 -17.57 63.02
C GLU A 133 -3.13 -16.53 62.70
N ASN A 134 -3.27 -15.74 61.62
CA ASN A 134 -2.30 -14.72 61.19
C ASN A 134 -2.86 -13.29 61.02
N LEU A 135 -4.13 -13.01 61.37
CA LEU A 135 -4.77 -11.69 61.14
C LEU A 135 -4.45 -11.09 59.75
N ASP A 136 -4.48 -11.90 58.69
CA ASP A 136 -4.18 -11.45 57.33
C ASP A 136 -5.36 -10.62 56.78
N PHE A 137 -5.13 -9.32 56.63
CA PHE A 137 -6.09 -8.34 56.09
C PHE A 137 -5.88 -8.04 54.61
N ALA A 138 -5.16 -8.86 53.85
CA ALA A 138 -4.91 -8.65 52.43
C ALA A 138 -6.20 -8.39 51.62
N LYS A 139 -7.32 -9.02 51.98
CA LYS A 139 -8.65 -8.80 51.39
C LYS A 139 -9.67 -8.16 52.35
N GLY A 140 -9.20 -7.60 53.47
CA GLY A 140 -10.02 -7.09 54.57
C GLY A 140 -10.46 -8.18 55.55
N VAL A 141 -11.35 -7.82 56.49
CA VAL A 141 -11.88 -8.75 57.49
C VAL A 141 -12.68 -9.87 56.81
N VAL A 142 -12.29 -11.13 57.04
CA VAL A 142 -12.86 -12.34 56.39
C VAL A 142 -14.33 -12.55 56.78
N ARG A 143 -15.25 -11.81 56.15
CA ARG A 143 -16.72 -11.93 56.22
C ARG A 143 -17.25 -12.24 57.64
N LYS A 144 -16.62 -11.64 58.65
CA LYS A 144 -16.91 -11.77 60.09
C LYS A 144 -17.25 -10.37 60.61
N ARG A 145 -18.55 -10.09 60.80
CA ARG A 145 -19.06 -8.76 61.19
C ARG A 145 -18.60 -8.33 62.57
N GLY A 146 -18.67 -9.23 63.55
CA GLY A 146 -18.24 -8.97 64.92
C GLY A 146 -16.73 -8.67 65.01
N LEU A 147 -15.91 -9.29 64.15
CA LEU A 147 -14.47 -8.98 64.06
C LEU A 147 -14.22 -7.61 63.43
N GLY A 148 -15.02 -7.22 62.42
CA GLY A 148 -14.98 -5.87 61.85
C GLY A 148 -15.31 -4.80 62.89
N LYS A 149 -16.36 -5.05 63.70
CA LYS A 149 -16.73 -4.21 64.84
C LYS A 149 -15.60 -4.10 65.87
N SER A 150 -14.97 -5.21 66.26
CA SER A 150 -13.91 -5.17 67.28
C SER A 150 -12.67 -4.41 66.81
N ILE A 151 -12.30 -4.53 65.53
CA ILE A 151 -11.21 -3.77 64.91
C ILE A 151 -11.54 -2.28 64.91
N TYR A 152 -12.78 -1.92 64.57
CA TYR A 152 -13.24 -0.53 64.63
C TYR A 152 -13.23 0.03 66.06
N TYR A 153 -13.68 -0.72 67.05
CA TYR A 153 -13.63 -0.31 68.46
C TYR A 153 -12.21 -0.14 68.96
N LYS A 154 -11.31 -1.04 68.56
CA LYS A 154 -9.88 -0.91 68.86
C LYS A 154 -9.29 0.35 68.23
N ALA A 155 -9.58 0.60 66.95
CA ALA A 155 -9.19 1.86 66.30
C ALA A 155 -9.76 3.06 67.04
N TYR A 156 -11.04 3.04 67.42
CA TYR A 156 -11.68 4.14 68.16
C TYR A 156 -11.03 4.42 69.52
N ALA A 157 -10.49 3.40 70.19
CA ALA A 157 -9.82 3.53 71.47
C ALA A 157 -8.33 3.90 71.37
N GLU A 158 -7.62 3.45 70.33
CA GLU A 158 -6.15 3.57 70.23
C GLU A 158 -5.66 4.58 69.17
N ASP A 159 -6.45 4.86 68.13
CA ASP A 159 -6.11 5.82 67.08
C ASP A 159 -6.78 7.19 67.32
N ASP A 160 -5.99 8.17 67.75
CA ASP A 160 -6.42 9.55 67.97
C ASP A 160 -7.02 10.24 66.73
N GLN A 161 -6.85 9.67 65.53
CA GLN A 161 -7.35 10.23 64.27
C GLN A 161 -8.71 9.69 63.85
N ILE A 162 -9.08 8.44 64.16
CA ILE A 162 -10.32 7.83 63.63
C ILE A 162 -11.56 8.66 64.02
N SER A 163 -11.55 9.20 65.23
CA SER A 163 -12.58 10.11 65.74
C SER A 163 -12.74 11.37 64.88
N LYS A 164 -11.69 11.84 64.18
CA LYS A 164 -11.72 12.99 63.26
C LYS A 164 -12.27 12.62 61.88
N TYR A 165 -12.16 11.35 61.48
CA TYR A 165 -12.77 10.86 60.24
C TYR A 165 -14.28 10.70 60.40
N ILE A 166 -14.75 10.32 61.60
CA ILE A 166 -16.17 10.16 61.95
C ILE A 166 -16.71 11.50 62.47
N ASP A 167 -16.77 12.51 61.61
CA ASP A 167 -17.20 13.86 61.98
C ASP A 167 -18.26 14.42 61.03
N LEU A 168 -19.16 15.25 61.56
CA LEU A 168 -20.25 15.88 60.80
C LEU A 168 -20.23 17.40 60.96
N PRO A 169 -20.71 18.15 59.97
CA PRO A 169 -21.07 19.56 60.18
C PRO A 169 -22.26 19.67 61.16
N GLU A 170 -22.43 20.85 61.80
CA GLU A 170 -23.45 21.08 62.85
C GLU A 170 -24.89 20.66 62.45
N LYS A 171 -25.22 20.70 61.16
CA LYS A 171 -26.44 20.19 60.51
C LYS A 171 -26.08 19.63 59.13
N GLY A 172 -26.75 18.57 58.68
CA GLY A 172 -26.54 18.07 57.32
C GLY A 172 -27.21 16.73 57.00
N LYS A 173 -27.28 16.42 55.71
CA LYS A 173 -27.69 15.13 55.16
C LYS A 173 -26.45 14.24 55.01
N VAL A 174 -26.57 12.97 55.40
CA VAL A 174 -25.47 12.00 55.38
C VAL A 174 -25.90 10.77 54.61
N ALA A 175 -25.08 10.29 53.67
CA ALA A 175 -25.23 8.97 53.06
C ALA A 175 -24.20 8.00 53.65
N VAL A 176 -24.62 6.77 53.93
CA VAL A 176 -23.74 5.65 54.26
C VAL A 176 -23.86 4.60 53.17
N LEU A 177 -22.76 4.32 52.48
CA LEU A 177 -22.68 3.33 51.40
C LEU A 177 -21.97 2.08 51.93
N THR A 178 -22.61 0.91 51.86
CA THR A 178 -21.98 -0.31 52.34
C THR A 178 -22.57 -1.59 51.76
N GLY A 179 -21.82 -2.69 51.79
CA GLY A 179 -22.31 -4.02 51.45
C GLY A 179 -22.76 -4.80 52.68
N LEU A 180 -24.01 -5.30 52.66
CA LEU A 180 -24.63 -5.99 53.80
C LEU A 180 -24.06 -7.40 54.05
N GLY A 181 -23.45 -8.03 53.03
CA GLY A 181 -22.72 -9.31 53.19
C GLY A 181 -21.27 -9.17 53.68
N GLY A 182 -20.73 -7.94 53.75
CA GLY A 182 -19.33 -7.68 54.09
C GLY A 182 -19.01 -7.74 55.59
N GLY A 183 -17.78 -8.10 55.96
CA GLY A 183 -17.34 -8.13 57.37
C GLY A 183 -17.16 -6.73 57.97
N THR A 184 -16.48 -5.82 57.26
CA THR A 184 -16.24 -4.46 57.74
C THR A 184 -17.45 -3.55 57.55
N GLY A 185 -17.97 -3.49 56.32
CA GLY A 185 -19.11 -2.65 55.94
C GLY A 185 -20.31 -2.78 56.86
N SER A 186 -20.97 -3.94 56.80
CA SER A 186 -22.12 -4.24 57.65
C SER A 186 -21.78 -4.46 59.13
N GLY A 187 -20.51 -4.68 59.46
CA GLY A 187 -20.04 -4.92 60.82
C GLY A 187 -19.88 -3.65 61.66
N ILE A 188 -19.58 -2.51 61.04
CA ILE A 188 -19.44 -1.23 61.75
C ILE A 188 -20.61 -0.27 61.51
N LEU A 189 -21.53 -0.64 60.60
CA LEU A 189 -22.62 0.20 60.12
C LEU A 189 -23.46 0.85 61.23
N ALA A 190 -23.95 0.04 62.18
CA ALA A 190 -24.82 0.54 63.26
C ALA A 190 -24.06 1.45 64.22
N ASP A 191 -22.84 1.06 64.62
CA ASP A 191 -21.98 1.85 65.51
C ASP A 191 -21.56 3.18 64.88
N LEU A 192 -21.21 3.16 63.59
CA LEU A 192 -20.91 4.38 62.84
C LEU A 192 -22.10 5.34 62.89
N ALA A 193 -23.30 4.87 62.57
CA ALA A 193 -24.51 5.70 62.60
C ALA A 193 -24.82 6.21 64.02
N GLN A 194 -24.65 5.38 65.05
CA GLN A 194 -24.83 5.77 66.45
C GLN A 194 -23.80 6.83 66.87
N HIS A 195 -22.51 6.65 66.57
CA HIS A 195 -21.46 7.63 66.85
C HIS A 195 -21.75 8.98 66.16
N LEU A 196 -22.21 8.96 64.92
CA LEU A 196 -22.60 10.16 64.18
C LEU A 196 -23.81 10.86 64.83
N LYS A 197 -24.85 10.11 65.23
CA LYS A 197 -26.05 10.65 65.92
C LYS A 197 -25.75 11.17 67.32
N GLN A 198 -24.83 10.54 68.05
CA GLN A 198 -24.41 10.98 69.38
C GLN A 198 -23.75 12.36 69.32
N ARG A 199 -22.92 12.60 68.29
CA ARG A 199 -22.30 13.92 68.05
C ARG A 199 -23.31 14.94 67.52
N HIS A 200 -24.14 14.55 66.55
CA HIS A 200 -25.12 15.43 65.91
C HIS A 200 -26.50 14.77 65.83
N ARG A 201 -27.33 15.00 66.86
CA ARG A 201 -28.67 14.40 66.98
C ARG A 201 -29.61 14.73 65.81
N THR A 202 -29.38 15.85 65.12
CA THR A 202 -30.22 16.32 64.01
C THR A 202 -29.76 15.84 62.62
N ALA A 203 -28.69 15.05 62.54
CA ALA A 203 -28.21 14.52 61.26
C ALA A 203 -29.22 13.55 60.64
N GLU A 204 -29.52 13.72 59.36
CA GLU A 204 -30.37 12.80 58.58
C GLU A 204 -29.47 11.79 57.87
N ILE A 205 -29.38 10.57 58.41
CA ILE A 205 -28.52 9.51 57.89
C ILE A 205 -29.36 8.57 57.02
N THR A 206 -29.01 8.47 55.74
CA THR A 206 -29.60 7.51 54.79
C THR A 206 -28.62 6.37 54.53
N LEU A 207 -29.08 5.13 54.63
CA LEU A 207 -28.30 3.94 54.29
C LEU A 207 -28.57 3.53 52.85
N PHE A 208 -27.51 3.32 52.07
CA PHE A 208 -27.52 2.61 50.80
C PHE A 208 -26.77 1.29 50.98
N GLY A 209 -27.53 0.22 51.20
CA GLY A 209 -27.04 -1.12 51.50
C GLY A 209 -27.08 -2.04 50.29
N VAL A 210 -25.92 -2.45 49.80
CA VAL A 210 -25.79 -3.42 48.71
C VAL A 210 -26.13 -4.82 49.23
N LEU A 211 -27.13 -5.46 48.64
CA LEU A 211 -27.55 -6.83 48.96
C LEU A 211 -26.70 -7.81 48.14
N PRO A 212 -26.00 -8.76 48.80
CA PRO A 212 -25.14 -9.70 48.09
C PRO A 212 -25.96 -10.70 47.27
N ASN A 213 -25.36 -11.23 46.20
CA ASN A 213 -25.98 -12.34 45.49
C ASN A 213 -25.92 -13.60 46.37
N HIS A 214 -27.00 -14.38 46.40
CA HIS A 214 -27.04 -15.63 47.18
C HIS A 214 -25.96 -16.65 46.79
N THR A 215 -25.40 -16.56 45.58
CA THR A 215 -24.31 -17.41 45.09
C THR A 215 -22.92 -16.99 45.59
N GLU A 216 -22.75 -15.81 46.19
CA GLU A 216 -21.46 -15.33 46.71
C GLU A 216 -20.90 -16.22 47.84
N GLY A 217 -21.79 -16.91 48.57
CA GLY A 217 -21.41 -17.88 49.59
C GLY A 217 -22.20 -17.77 50.89
N ILE A 218 -22.13 -18.85 51.68
CA ILE A 218 -22.88 -18.98 52.94
C ILE A 218 -22.53 -17.88 53.95
N LYS A 219 -21.27 -17.40 53.98
CA LYS A 219 -20.83 -16.37 54.95
C LYS A 219 -21.44 -15.00 54.63
N GLU A 220 -21.45 -14.61 53.37
CA GLU A 220 -22.08 -13.40 52.85
C GLU A 220 -23.59 -13.42 53.12
N ASN A 221 -24.24 -14.55 52.84
CA ASN A 221 -25.66 -14.79 53.12
C ASN A 221 -25.98 -14.67 54.61
N THR A 222 -25.16 -15.27 55.47
CA THR A 222 -25.30 -15.20 56.93
C THR A 222 -25.20 -13.75 57.42
N ASN A 223 -24.21 -13.00 56.93
CA ASN A 223 -24.00 -11.59 57.27
C ASN A 223 -25.18 -10.72 56.84
N ALA A 224 -25.66 -10.90 55.60
CA ALA A 224 -26.79 -10.14 55.08
C ALA A 224 -28.06 -10.42 55.89
N PHE A 225 -28.33 -11.68 56.25
CA PHE A 225 -29.47 -12.02 57.09
C PHE A 225 -29.41 -11.36 58.47
N ALA A 226 -28.25 -11.46 59.13
CA ALA A 226 -28.04 -10.86 60.44
C ALA A 226 -28.17 -9.33 60.38
N ALA A 227 -27.56 -8.68 59.39
CA ALA A 227 -27.66 -7.24 59.20
C ALA A 227 -29.11 -6.78 58.94
N LEU A 228 -29.86 -7.49 58.08
CA LEU A 228 -31.26 -7.17 57.81
C LEU A 228 -32.15 -7.38 59.05
N SER A 229 -31.91 -8.44 59.82
CA SER A 229 -32.62 -8.69 61.09
C SER A 229 -32.37 -7.58 62.10
N GLU A 230 -31.13 -7.11 62.21
CA GLU A 230 -30.75 -6.01 63.11
C GLU A 230 -31.36 -4.67 62.65
N LEU A 231 -31.40 -4.40 61.34
CA LEU A 231 -32.03 -3.21 60.77
C LEU A 231 -33.55 -3.20 60.94
N GLU A 232 -34.20 -4.37 60.84
CA GLU A 232 -35.63 -4.53 61.16
C GLU A 232 -35.88 -4.23 62.65
N TYR A 233 -35.10 -4.83 63.54
CA TYR A 233 -35.22 -4.60 64.99
C TYR A 233 -35.07 -3.13 65.37
N LEU A 234 -34.07 -2.45 64.80
CA LEU A 234 -33.84 -1.01 64.99
C LEU A 234 -35.05 -0.17 64.58
N ALA A 235 -35.71 -0.54 63.47
CA ALA A 235 -36.90 0.15 63.00
C ALA A 235 -38.11 -0.09 63.92
N LEU A 236 -38.32 -1.35 64.34
CA LEU A 236 -39.44 -1.74 65.21
C LEU A 236 -39.38 -1.10 66.60
N ASN A 237 -38.18 -0.88 67.15
CA ASN A 237 -37.99 -0.20 68.44
C ASN A 237 -37.93 1.33 68.36
N GLU A 238 -38.22 1.90 67.19
CA GLU A 238 -38.14 3.35 66.94
C GLU A 238 -36.76 3.96 67.24
N GLU A 239 -35.69 3.15 67.19
CA GLU A 239 -34.32 3.62 67.27
C GLU A 239 -33.92 4.23 65.91
N GLN A 240 -34.33 5.48 65.68
CA GLN A 240 -34.15 6.19 64.41
C GLN A 240 -32.70 6.65 64.14
N ILE A 241 -31.77 5.69 64.07
CA ILE A 241 -30.38 5.94 63.66
C ILE A 241 -30.28 6.19 62.14
N PHE A 242 -31.13 5.54 61.35
CA PHE A 242 -31.29 5.78 59.91
C PHE A 242 -32.67 6.39 59.64
N LYS A 243 -32.70 7.42 58.81
CA LYS A 243 -33.92 8.00 58.25
C LYS A 243 -34.54 7.02 57.24
N ASP A 244 -33.72 6.61 56.26
CA ASP A 244 -34.13 5.73 55.16
C ASP A 244 -33.10 4.61 54.97
N ARG A 245 -33.58 3.43 54.58
CA ARG A 245 -32.80 2.20 54.34
C ARG A 245 -33.05 1.71 52.92
N ILE A 246 -32.22 2.18 52.00
CA ILE A 246 -32.28 1.85 50.58
C ILE A 246 -31.43 0.60 50.35
N LEU A 247 -32.04 -0.48 49.89
CA LEU A 247 -31.40 -1.73 49.58
C LEU A 247 -31.19 -1.84 48.06
N LEU A 248 -29.99 -2.23 47.65
CA LEU A 248 -29.57 -2.29 46.25
C LEU A 248 -29.20 -3.73 45.89
N PRO A 249 -30.08 -4.50 45.24
CA PRO A 249 -29.78 -5.86 44.80
C PRO A 249 -28.75 -5.88 43.66
N ILE A 250 -27.74 -6.76 43.77
CA ILE A 250 -26.74 -6.98 42.71
C ILE A 250 -26.97 -8.29 41.94
N ASP A 251 -28.05 -9.02 42.23
CA ASP A 251 -28.36 -10.31 41.58
C ASP A 251 -28.24 -10.26 40.03
N PRO A 252 -28.67 -9.19 39.33
CA PRO A 252 -28.53 -9.09 37.89
C PRO A 252 -27.08 -9.15 37.36
N THR A 253 -26.08 -8.84 38.20
CA THR A 253 -24.65 -8.92 37.83
C THR A 253 -24.12 -10.35 37.77
N GLU A 254 -24.86 -11.33 38.32
CA GLU A 254 -24.42 -12.73 38.48
C GLU A 254 -23.11 -12.88 39.27
N PHE A 255 -22.67 -11.84 39.98
CA PHE A 255 -21.44 -11.88 40.76
C PHE A 255 -21.52 -12.96 41.85
N ASP A 256 -20.56 -13.89 41.82
CA ASP A 256 -20.46 -15.05 42.71
C ASP A 256 -19.29 -14.94 43.70
N GLY A 257 -18.70 -13.74 43.84
CA GLY A 257 -17.67 -13.42 44.82
C GLY A 257 -16.28 -13.21 44.24
N LYS A 258 -15.33 -12.77 45.09
CA LYS A 258 -13.94 -12.39 44.70
C LYS A 258 -13.07 -13.54 44.13
N THR A 259 -13.60 -14.75 43.95
CA THR A 259 -12.88 -15.94 43.47
C THR A 259 -13.49 -16.60 42.23
N GLY A 260 -14.61 -16.08 41.70
CA GLY A 260 -15.28 -16.64 40.52
C GLY A 260 -14.77 -16.10 39.18
N ASN A 261 -15.57 -16.27 38.12
CA ASN A 261 -15.24 -15.85 36.76
C ASN A 261 -15.43 -14.33 36.59
N ARG A 262 -14.33 -13.57 36.56
CA ARG A 262 -14.36 -12.13 36.83
C ARG A 262 -14.63 -11.22 35.64
N ILE A 263 -14.32 -11.62 34.41
CA ILE A 263 -14.28 -10.67 33.28
C ILE A 263 -15.66 -10.05 33.03
N GLN A 264 -16.70 -10.88 32.90
CA GLN A 264 -18.06 -10.39 32.63
C GLN A 264 -18.74 -9.83 33.89
N THR A 265 -18.53 -10.45 35.05
CA THR A 265 -19.16 -10.01 36.30
C THR A 265 -18.56 -8.70 36.82
N ASP A 266 -17.26 -8.46 36.62
CA ASP A 266 -16.63 -7.20 37.01
C ASP A 266 -17.18 -6.05 36.13
N ARG A 267 -17.38 -6.24 34.81
CA ARG A 267 -18.06 -5.26 33.93
C ARG A 267 -19.46 -4.91 34.43
N PHE A 268 -20.26 -5.91 34.79
CA PHE A 268 -21.63 -5.68 35.30
C PHE A 268 -21.65 -5.04 36.70
N LEU A 269 -20.63 -5.25 37.52
CA LEU A 269 -20.47 -4.54 38.79
C LEU A 269 -20.09 -3.07 38.56
N GLU A 270 -19.26 -2.77 37.57
CA GLU A 270 -18.95 -1.38 37.17
C GLU A 270 -20.23 -0.68 36.65
N GLU A 271 -21.01 -1.34 35.79
CA GLU A 271 -22.34 -0.84 35.38
C GLU A 271 -23.26 -0.56 36.59
N PHE A 272 -23.25 -1.44 37.59
CA PHE A 272 -24.03 -1.27 38.81
C PHE A 272 -23.56 -0.06 39.62
N ASP A 273 -22.25 0.04 39.88
CA ASP A 273 -21.67 1.14 40.66
C ASP A 273 -21.99 2.50 40.02
N GLU A 274 -21.86 2.60 38.69
CA GLU A 274 -22.20 3.79 37.91
C GLU A 274 -23.71 4.11 38.01
N ALA A 275 -24.57 3.11 37.84
CA ALA A 275 -26.02 3.28 37.97
C ALA A 275 -26.42 3.73 39.40
N VAL A 276 -25.72 3.28 40.44
CA VAL A 276 -25.97 3.73 41.83
C VAL A 276 -25.62 5.21 42.02
N VAL A 277 -24.67 5.78 41.27
CA VAL A 277 -24.42 7.24 41.28
C VAL A 277 -25.67 8.01 40.86
N TYR A 278 -26.38 7.55 39.83
CA TYR A 278 -27.67 8.12 39.43
C TYR A 278 -28.74 7.96 40.51
N MET A 279 -28.75 6.83 41.22
CA MET A 279 -29.68 6.62 42.34
C MET A 279 -29.44 7.60 43.49
N LEU A 280 -28.17 7.82 43.85
CA LEU A 280 -27.78 8.79 44.88
C LEU A 280 -28.21 10.21 44.46
N ALA A 281 -27.87 10.61 43.22
CA ALA A 281 -28.30 11.88 42.66
C ALA A 281 -29.82 12.02 42.68
N SER A 282 -30.55 11.00 42.22
CA SER A 282 -32.00 10.95 42.20
C SER A 282 -32.61 11.23 43.59
N TYR A 283 -32.13 10.53 44.61
CA TYR A 283 -32.63 10.63 45.98
C TYR A 283 -32.44 12.03 46.59
N TYR A 284 -31.32 12.71 46.29
CA TYR A 284 -31.05 14.04 46.84
C TYR A 284 -31.59 15.21 46.01
N ASN A 285 -32.06 14.97 44.77
CA ASN A 285 -32.60 16.00 43.86
C ASN A 285 -34.13 15.91 43.69
N THR A 286 -34.89 15.84 44.79
CA THR A 286 -36.37 15.81 44.79
C THR A 286 -37.01 17.21 44.81
N GLU A 287 -36.44 18.19 44.09
CA GLU A 287 -36.83 19.60 44.22
C GLU A 287 -38.33 19.84 43.97
N GLY A 288 -38.97 20.62 44.84
CA GLY A 288 -40.39 20.95 44.73
C GLY A 288 -41.36 19.86 45.20
N LEU A 289 -40.86 18.77 45.78
CA LEU A 289 -41.65 17.71 46.41
C LEU A 289 -41.53 17.74 47.94
N GLU A 290 -42.63 17.41 48.63
CA GLU A 290 -42.55 16.89 50.00
C GLU A 290 -41.77 15.57 49.97
N ASP A 291 -41.10 15.22 51.07
CA ASP A 291 -40.24 14.04 51.16
C ASP A 291 -40.99 12.78 50.66
N PRO A 292 -40.63 12.24 49.48
CA PRO A 292 -41.39 11.17 48.86
C PRO A 292 -41.20 9.83 49.58
N PHE A 293 -40.22 9.74 50.48
CA PHE A 293 -39.88 8.55 51.26
C PHE A 293 -40.46 8.59 52.68
N ALA A 294 -41.16 9.66 53.05
CA ALA A 294 -41.85 9.75 54.33
C ALA A 294 -42.98 8.70 54.47
N ASP A 295 -43.36 8.44 55.73
CA ASP A 295 -44.49 7.59 56.10
C ASP A 295 -44.34 6.12 55.67
N ALA A 296 -43.15 5.54 55.77
CA ALA A 296 -42.96 4.10 55.72
C ALA A 296 -43.27 3.50 57.12
N PRO A 297 -44.04 2.40 57.22
CA PRO A 297 -44.34 1.80 58.51
C PRO A 297 -43.09 1.15 59.12
N ASN A 298 -43.01 1.12 60.45
CA ASN A 298 -41.85 0.62 61.19
C ASN A 298 -41.57 -0.87 60.89
N TYR A 299 -42.61 -1.67 60.63
CA TYR A 299 -42.48 -3.09 60.28
C TYR A 299 -42.07 -3.34 58.82
N ALA A 300 -42.15 -2.34 57.93
CA ALA A 300 -41.71 -2.45 56.53
C ALA A 300 -40.67 -1.36 56.19
N PRO A 301 -39.51 -1.40 56.85
CA PRO A 301 -38.59 -0.26 56.91
C PRO A 301 -37.68 -0.13 55.69
N PHE A 302 -37.74 -1.05 54.74
CA PHE A 302 -36.84 -1.11 53.60
C PHE A 302 -37.44 -0.47 52.35
N THR A 303 -36.57 0.15 51.57
CA THR A 303 -36.86 0.62 50.21
C THR A 303 -35.92 -0.08 49.24
N ILE A 304 -36.43 -0.72 48.20
CA ILE A 304 -35.57 -1.29 47.15
C ILE A 304 -35.26 -0.21 46.12
N GLY A 305 -33.97 0.00 45.84
CA GLY A 305 -33.49 0.88 44.79
C GLY A 305 -33.06 0.10 43.54
N ILE A 306 -33.57 0.52 42.39
CA ILE A 306 -33.31 -0.08 41.08
C ILE A 306 -32.89 1.03 40.11
N PRO A 307 -31.58 1.30 39.98
CA PRO A 307 -31.09 2.27 39.00
C PRO A 307 -30.95 1.63 37.63
N GLN A 308 -31.15 2.40 36.57
CA GLN A 308 -30.92 2.02 35.17
C GLN A 308 -30.43 3.24 34.40
N ILE A 309 -29.61 3.04 33.36
CA ILE A 309 -29.12 4.10 32.48
C ILE A 309 -29.40 3.71 31.03
N LEU A 310 -29.95 4.65 30.26
CA LEU A 310 -29.92 4.61 28.80
C LEU A 310 -28.81 5.55 28.34
N ARG A 311 -27.79 5.02 27.66
CA ARG A 311 -26.62 5.77 27.20
C ARG A 311 -26.57 5.83 25.69
N PHE A 312 -26.42 7.02 25.13
CA PHE A 312 -26.06 7.16 23.73
C PHE A 312 -24.56 6.97 23.55
N ASN A 313 -24.15 6.05 22.68
CA ASN A 313 -22.74 5.72 22.40
C ASN A 313 -21.99 6.78 21.56
N VAL A 314 -22.33 8.07 21.69
CA VAL A 314 -21.78 9.16 20.86
C VAL A 314 -20.28 9.34 21.07
N GLU A 315 -19.80 9.15 22.30
CA GLU A 315 -18.37 9.22 22.60
C GLU A 315 -17.60 8.12 21.87
N ALA A 316 -18.09 6.87 21.94
CA ALA A 316 -17.52 5.74 21.20
C ALA A 316 -17.57 5.97 19.68
N ILE A 317 -18.67 6.54 19.16
CA ILE A 317 -18.77 6.94 17.74
C ILE A 317 -17.71 7.98 17.38
N ASN A 318 -17.51 9.02 18.20
CA ASN A 318 -16.53 10.07 17.89
C ASN A 318 -15.10 9.51 17.90
N GLU A 319 -14.75 8.66 18.86
CA GLU A 319 -13.44 7.99 18.93
C GLU A 319 -13.21 7.05 17.74
N ALA A 320 -14.24 6.28 17.37
CA ALA A 320 -14.24 5.44 16.17
C ALA A 320 -14.01 6.26 14.90
N ARG A 321 -14.68 7.42 14.77
CA ARG A 321 -14.52 8.33 13.62
C ARG A 321 -13.13 8.94 13.54
N GLU A 322 -12.53 9.31 14.67
CA GLU A 322 -11.16 9.84 14.71
C GLU A 322 -10.16 8.76 14.31
N THR A 323 -10.27 7.57 14.91
CA THR A 323 -9.46 6.39 14.53
C THR A 323 -9.61 6.07 13.04
N PHE A 324 -10.83 6.21 12.51
CA PHE A 324 -11.08 5.92 11.11
C PHE A 324 -10.50 6.98 10.18
N ARG A 325 -10.60 8.27 10.53
CA ARG A 325 -9.94 9.33 9.76
C ARG A 325 -8.44 9.05 9.65
N ASP A 326 -7.79 8.72 10.76
CA ASP A 326 -6.36 8.41 10.76
C ASP A 326 -6.05 7.20 9.86
N LEU A 327 -6.88 6.15 9.93
CA LEU A 327 -6.75 4.96 9.08
C LEU A 327 -6.93 5.27 7.59
N LEU A 328 -7.87 6.16 7.23
CA LEU A 328 -8.07 6.61 5.86
C LEU A 328 -6.92 7.48 5.36
N GLU A 329 -6.38 8.37 6.19
CA GLU A 329 -5.22 9.20 5.83
C GLU A 329 -4.01 8.31 5.50
N GLU A 330 -3.71 7.30 6.33
CA GLU A 330 -2.64 6.33 6.07
C GLU A 330 -2.87 5.52 4.77
N LYS A 331 -4.12 5.14 4.52
CA LYS A 331 -4.49 4.44 3.28
C LYS A 331 -4.32 5.35 2.06
N GLN A 332 -4.75 6.60 2.15
CA GLN A 332 -4.64 7.58 1.08
C GLN A 332 -3.17 7.81 0.73
N GLU A 333 -2.31 8.06 1.72
CA GLU A 333 -0.87 8.26 1.49
C GLU A 333 -0.21 7.05 0.81
N ALA A 334 -0.61 5.83 1.19
CA ALA A 334 -0.16 4.63 0.50
C ALA A 334 -0.62 4.61 -0.97
N LEU A 335 -1.89 4.89 -1.25
CA LEU A 335 -2.43 4.89 -2.61
C LEU A 335 -1.83 6.00 -3.49
N GLU A 336 -1.57 7.19 -2.94
CA GLU A 336 -0.89 8.28 -3.66
C GLU A 336 0.54 7.88 -4.06
N ALA A 337 1.29 7.24 -3.16
CA ALA A 337 2.62 6.72 -3.48
C ALA A 337 2.56 5.61 -4.55
N GLU A 338 1.53 4.75 -4.49
CA GLU A 338 1.26 3.70 -5.48
C GLU A 338 0.92 4.29 -6.86
N GLU A 339 0.07 5.33 -6.91
CA GLU A 339 -0.30 6.04 -8.14
C GLU A 339 0.91 6.67 -8.83
N GLU A 340 1.80 7.32 -8.06
CA GLU A 340 3.03 7.89 -8.61
C GLU A 340 3.93 6.81 -9.22
N ILE A 341 4.12 5.69 -8.53
CA ILE A 341 4.90 4.55 -9.02
C ILE A 341 4.31 4.04 -10.33
N TYR A 342 3.00 3.80 -10.36
CA TYR A 342 2.32 3.26 -11.53
C TYR A 342 2.36 4.23 -12.71
N SER A 343 2.11 5.51 -12.46
CA SER A 343 2.14 6.56 -13.49
C SER A 343 3.51 6.70 -14.15
N GLU A 344 4.59 6.64 -13.37
CA GLU A 344 5.94 6.70 -13.92
C GLU A 344 6.35 5.39 -14.62
N LEU A 345 5.98 4.23 -14.07
CA LEU A 345 6.20 2.92 -14.72
C LEU A 345 5.48 2.83 -16.06
N ASP A 346 4.21 3.23 -16.10
CA ASP A 346 3.41 3.17 -17.32
C ASP A 346 3.97 4.08 -18.40
N ARG A 347 4.37 5.32 -18.05
CA ARG A 347 5.06 6.23 -18.99
C ARG A 347 6.39 5.67 -19.50
N HIS A 348 7.16 5.01 -18.64
CA HIS A 348 8.42 4.36 -19.04
C HIS A 348 8.16 3.22 -20.02
N LEU A 349 7.20 2.35 -19.70
CA LEU A 349 6.81 1.22 -20.53
C LEU A 349 6.33 1.68 -21.92
N GLN A 350 5.44 2.69 -21.96
CA GLN A 350 4.93 3.27 -23.21
C GLN A 350 6.02 3.90 -24.09
N LYS A 351 7.09 4.42 -23.49
CA LYS A 351 8.13 5.16 -24.20
C LYS A 351 9.22 4.25 -24.77
N HIS A 352 9.57 3.18 -24.05
CA HIS A 352 10.76 2.37 -24.32
C HIS A 352 10.46 0.95 -24.80
N PHE A 353 9.21 0.47 -24.74
CA PHE A 353 8.85 -0.89 -25.15
C PHE A 353 7.60 -0.88 -26.05
N ASP A 354 7.60 -1.75 -27.07
CA ASP A 354 6.48 -1.90 -28.00
C ASP A 354 5.31 -2.70 -27.38
N GLU A 355 4.10 -2.46 -27.92
CA GLU A 355 2.91 -3.24 -27.55
C GLU A 355 2.99 -4.67 -28.14
N GLY A 356 3.24 -5.65 -27.29
CA GLY A 356 3.22 -7.09 -27.62
C GLY A 356 1.86 -7.76 -27.40
N GLU A 357 1.81 -9.09 -27.54
CA GLU A 357 0.59 -9.88 -27.30
C GLU A 357 0.08 -9.71 -25.85
N SER A 358 -1.15 -9.22 -25.72
CA SER A 358 -1.80 -8.90 -24.43
C SER A 358 -2.08 -10.16 -23.60
N GLY A 359 -1.97 -10.02 -22.27
CA GLY A 359 -2.53 -10.97 -21.31
C GLY A 359 -1.59 -11.29 -20.14
N LEU A 360 -2.18 -11.60 -18.99
CA LEU A 360 -1.47 -11.80 -17.72
C LEU A 360 -0.84 -13.20 -17.57
N ARG A 361 0.19 -13.33 -16.72
CA ARG A 361 0.70 -14.64 -16.26
C ARG A 361 -0.13 -15.13 -15.07
N ASP A 362 -0.08 -16.43 -14.77
CA ASP A 362 -0.79 -17.01 -13.61
C ASP A 362 -0.39 -16.34 -12.27
N LEU A 363 0.88 -15.97 -12.11
CA LEU A 363 1.36 -15.23 -10.94
C LEU A 363 0.79 -13.82 -10.86
N ASP A 364 0.68 -13.12 -12.00
CA ASP A 364 0.09 -11.77 -12.06
C ASP A 364 -1.42 -11.83 -11.75
N ARG A 365 -2.11 -12.88 -12.24
CA ARG A 365 -3.52 -13.15 -11.89
C ARG A 365 -3.69 -13.41 -10.39
N THR A 366 -2.76 -14.13 -9.77
CA THR A 366 -2.80 -14.40 -8.32
C THR A 366 -2.60 -13.12 -7.53
N ASP A 367 -1.64 -12.28 -7.91
CA ASP A 367 -1.38 -10.98 -7.29
C ASP A 367 -2.58 -10.02 -7.39
N LEU A 368 -3.24 -9.94 -8.55
CA LEU A 368 -4.47 -9.14 -8.69
C LEU A 368 -5.61 -9.66 -7.81
N ASN A 369 -5.77 -10.99 -7.68
CA ASN A 369 -6.75 -11.56 -6.75
C ASN A 369 -6.42 -11.19 -5.30
N GLU A 370 -5.16 -11.32 -4.86
CA GLU A 370 -4.76 -10.90 -3.52
C GLU A 370 -5.03 -9.41 -3.27
N ARG A 371 -4.89 -8.58 -4.31
CA ARG A 371 -5.19 -7.15 -4.21
C ARG A 371 -6.69 -6.88 -4.12
N MET A 372 -7.50 -7.57 -4.90
CA MET A 372 -8.96 -7.49 -4.84
C MET A 372 -9.51 -7.98 -3.49
N ASP A 373 -8.94 -9.06 -2.96
CA ASP A 373 -9.29 -9.61 -1.64
C ASP A 373 -9.00 -8.60 -0.52
N ARG A 374 -7.92 -7.81 -0.64
CA ARG A 374 -7.62 -6.74 0.33
C ARG A 374 -8.67 -5.63 0.31
N VAL A 375 -9.16 -5.22 -0.87
CA VAL A 375 -10.25 -4.24 -0.98
C VAL A 375 -11.54 -4.83 -0.39
N THR A 376 -11.83 -6.09 -0.68
CA THR A 376 -13.00 -6.79 -0.12
C THR A 376 -12.92 -6.86 1.41
N THR A 377 -11.74 -7.19 1.96
CA THR A 377 -11.51 -7.22 3.41
C THR A 377 -11.70 -5.86 4.06
N LEU A 378 -11.33 -4.78 3.36
CA LEU A 378 -11.59 -3.42 3.83
C LEU A 378 -13.10 -3.11 3.85
N LEU A 379 -13.85 -3.49 2.81
CA LEU A 379 -15.30 -3.32 2.77
C LEU A 379 -16.04 -4.13 3.84
N GLU A 380 -15.46 -5.25 4.27
CA GLU A 380 -15.97 -6.09 5.36
C GLU A 380 -15.59 -5.58 6.76
N PHE A 381 -14.86 -4.47 6.88
CA PHE A 381 -14.42 -3.96 8.17
C PHE A 381 -15.62 -3.55 9.04
N ASP A 382 -15.75 -4.18 10.20
CA ASP A 382 -16.91 -4.08 11.09
C ASP A 382 -17.30 -2.64 11.38
N LEU A 383 -16.32 -1.76 11.59
CA LEU A 383 -16.55 -0.35 11.91
C LEU A 383 -17.40 0.39 10.86
N PHE A 384 -17.27 0.05 9.57
CA PHE A 384 -18.03 0.72 8.51
C PHE A 384 -19.50 0.34 8.58
N ASN A 385 -19.77 -0.94 8.84
CA ASN A 385 -21.12 -1.44 9.09
C ASN A 385 -21.68 -0.83 10.38
N GLU A 386 -20.88 -0.70 11.44
CA GLU A 386 -21.30 -0.09 12.70
C GLU A 386 -21.69 1.40 12.55
N LEU A 387 -21.01 2.13 11.66
CA LEU A 387 -21.33 3.53 11.34
C LEU A 387 -22.40 3.68 10.25
N ASN A 388 -22.91 2.57 9.70
CA ASN A 388 -23.89 2.48 8.62
C ASN A 388 -23.48 3.26 7.35
N TYR A 389 -22.20 3.23 6.98
CA TYR A 389 -21.69 3.96 5.82
C TYR A 389 -22.22 3.41 4.49
N GLU A 390 -22.73 4.32 3.65
CA GLU A 390 -23.43 3.96 2.42
C GLU A 390 -22.44 3.62 1.29
N SER A 391 -21.21 4.17 1.32
CA SER A 391 -20.15 3.85 0.35
C SER A 391 -19.87 2.34 0.27
N ILE A 392 -19.92 1.63 1.39
CA ILE A 392 -19.70 0.17 1.44
C ILE A 392 -20.65 -0.55 0.49
N SER A 393 -21.94 -0.20 0.52
CA SER A 393 -22.96 -0.86 -0.29
C SER A 393 -22.71 -0.63 -1.77
N ILE A 394 -22.35 0.60 -2.15
CA ILE A 394 -22.08 0.99 -3.53
C ILE A 394 -20.90 0.18 -4.09
N PHE A 395 -19.78 0.10 -3.36
CA PHE A 395 -18.59 -0.59 -3.85
C PHE A 395 -18.68 -2.12 -3.73
N ASN A 396 -19.42 -2.66 -2.76
CA ASN A 396 -19.74 -4.09 -2.73
C ASN A 396 -20.57 -4.50 -3.95
N ASP A 397 -21.61 -3.73 -4.29
CA ASP A 397 -22.44 -4.00 -5.48
C ASP A 397 -21.58 -4.03 -6.76
N ILE A 398 -20.64 -3.08 -6.92
CA ILE A 398 -19.72 -3.05 -8.08
C ILE A 398 -18.86 -4.33 -8.15
N ILE A 399 -18.29 -4.74 -7.03
CA ILE A 399 -17.39 -5.91 -6.97
C ILE A 399 -18.19 -7.20 -7.18
N ASP A 400 -19.38 -7.31 -6.59
CA ASP A 400 -20.24 -8.48 -6.70
C ASP A 400 -20.81 -8.63 -8.12
N ASP A 401 -21.25 -7.52 -8.75
CA ASP A 401 -21.68 -7.51 -10.15
C ASP A 401 -20.56 -8.01 -11.08
N ALA A 402 -19.32 -7.56 -10.87
CA ALA A 402 -18.18 -8.01 -11.65
C ALA A 402 -17.87 -9.51 -11.44
N LYS A 403 -17.97 -10.01 -10.20
CA LYS A 403 -17.82 -11.44 -9.87
C LYS A 403 -18.93 -12.30 -10.48
N GLU A 404 -20.14 -11.77 -10.63
CA GLU A 404 -21.25 -12.45 -11.31
C GLU A 404 -21.07 -12.49 -12.83
N GLU A 405 -20.52 -11.42 -13.43
CA GLU A 405 -20.30 -11.34 -14.88
C GLU A 405 -19.19 -12.27 -15.38
N SER A 406 -18.09 -12.41 -14.63
CA SER A 406 -16.98 -13.28 -15.03
C SER A 406 -16.24 -13.92 -13.85
N SER A 407 -15.67 -15.10 -14.07
CA SER A 407 -14.72 -15.74 -13.15
C SER A 407 -13.26 -15.43 -13.46
N ASP A 408 -12.97 -14.74 -14.58
CA ASP A 408 -11.61 -14.29 -14.91
C ASP A 408 -11.35 -12.92 -14.27
N ILE A 409 -10.33 -12.84 -13.41
CA ILE A 409 -9.95 -11.62 -12.69
C ILE A 409 -9.64 -10.46 -13.65
N GLU A 410 -9.14 -10.75 -14.86
CA GLU A 410 -8.84 -9.73 -15.87
C GLU A 410 -10.13 -9.03 -16.35
N GLU A 411 -11.19 -9.81 -16.63
CA GLU A 411 -12.50 -9.30 -17.02
C GLU A 411 -13.24 -8.64 -15.84
N GLN A 412 -13.08 -9.17 -14.62
CA GLN A 412 -13.62 -8.55 -13.40
C GLN A 412 -13.06 -7.14 -13.20
N VAL A 413 -11.74 -6.97 -13.28
CA VAL A 413 -11.08 -5.67 -13.12
C VAL A 413 -11.54 -4.67 -14.20
N ASP A 414 -11.74 -5.12 -15.44
CA ASP A 414 -12.25 -4.26 -16.51
C ASP A 414 -13.69 -3.80 -16.27
N THR A 415 -14.53 -4.71 -15.78
CA THR A 415 -15.93 -4.42 -15.41
C THR A 415 -15.98 -3.42 -14.26
N ILE A 416 -15.18 -3.65 -13.21
CA ILE A 416 -15.05 -2.73 -12.07
C ILE A 416 -14.57 -1.35 -12.53
N SER A 417 -13.52 -1.27 -13.35
CA SER A 417 -12.99 0.00 -13.86
C SER A 417 -14.05 0.77 -14.66
N ALA A 418 -14.87 0.06 -15.46
CA ALA A 418 -15.95 0.68 -16.21
C ALA A 418 -17.07 1.22 -15.30
N SER A 419 -17.45 0.45 -14.27
CA SER A 419 -18.46 0.84 -13.28
C SER A 419 -18.00 2.02 -12.43
N VAL A 420 -16.75 2.00 -11.94
CA VAL A 420 -16.16 3.10 -11.17
C VAL A 420 -16.15 4.40 -11.99
N ARG A 421 -15.72 4.36 -13.27
CA ARG A 421 -15.77 5.56 -14.15
C ARG A 421 -17.19 6.09 -14.42
N ALA A 422 -18.20 5.23 -14.34
CA ALA A 422 -19.60 5.61 -14.51
C ALA A 422 -20.16 6.29 -13.25
N ILE A 423 -19.58 5.99 -12.09
CA ILE A 423 -19.87 6.63 -10.81
C ILE A 423 -19.02 7.88 -10.73
N ASP A 424 -19.56 8.99 -11.22
CA ASP A 424 -18.92 10.29 -11.01
C ASP A 424 -19.13 10.69 -9.54
N ALA A 425 -18.21 10.29 -8.64
CA ALA A 425 -18.25 10.64 -7.21
C ALA A 425 -18.28 12.17 -6.99
N THR A 426 -17.88 12.97 -7.99
CA THR A 426 -17.90 14.44 -7.96
C THR A 426 -19.22 15.07 -8.42
N SER A 427 -20.14 14.27 -8.98
CA SER A 427 -21.46 14.73 -9.40
C SER A 427 -22.40 14.86 -8.18
N ARG A 428 -22.73 16.11 -7.82
CA ARG A 428 -23.65 16.55 -6.74
C ARG A 428 -25.07 15.94 -6.72
N ASP A 429 -25.41 14.99 -7.59
CA ASP A 429 -26.69 14.27 -7.59
C ASP A 429 -26.69 13.00 -6.70
N THR A 430 -25.54 12.58 -6.16
CA THR A 430 -25.41 11.50 -5.15
C THR A 430 -25.40 12.07 -3.72
N GLY A 431 -26.43 12.82 -3.33
CA GLY A 431 -26.61 13.30 -1.95
C GLY A 431 -26.92 12.20 -0.92
N GLN A 432 -26.20 11.07 -0.95
CA GLN A 432 -26.48 9.84 -0.18
C GLN A 432 -25.36 9.40 0.78
N PHE A 433 -24.16 9.99 0.73
CA PHE A 433 -23.14 9.65 1.72
C PHE A 433 -23.54 10.11 3.12
N VAL A 434 -23.21 9.28 4.11
CA VAL A 434 -23.56 9.48 5.51
C VAL A 434 -22.85 10.74 6.03
N ASP A 435 -21.56 10.90 5.72
CA ASP A 435 -20.80 12.14 5.96
C ASP A 435 -19.55 12.34 5.10
N ASN A 436 -18.74 13.33 5.48
CA ASN A 436 -17.48 13.66 4.84
C ASN A 436 -16.40 12.57 5.01
N ILE A 437 -16.55 11.67 5.99
CA ILE A 437 -15.63 10.55 6.19
C ILE A 437 -16.07 9.37 5.31
N ASP A 438 -17.38 9.13 5.17
CA ASP A 438 -17.98 8.19 4.21
C ASP A 438 -17.68 8.62 2.75
N GLU A 439 -17.81 9.91 2.44
CA GLU A 439 -17.39 10.50 1.16
C GLU A 439 -15.90 10.26 0.90
N HIS A 440 -15.05 10.46 1.91
CA HIS A 440 -13.61 10.23 1.78
C HIS A 440 -13.24 8.73 1.64
N LEU A 441 -13.96 7.84 2.33
CA LEU A 441 -13.85 6.40 2.11
C LEU A 441 -14.19 6.04 0.65
N ALA A 442 -15.25 6.64 0.09
CA ALA A 442 -15.61 6.43 -1.31
C ALA A 442 -14.50 6.85 -2.29
N GLU A 443 -13.88 8.02 -2.06
CA GLU A 443 -12.73 8.49 -2.85
C GLU A 443 -11.54 7.51 -2.78
N ILE A 444 -11.25 6.98 -1.59
CA ILE A 444 -10.17 6.01 -1.37
C ILE A 444 -10.45 4.68 -2.06
N LEU A 445 -11.70 4.19 -2.01
CA LEU A 445 -12.11 2.95 -2.68
C LEU A 445 -12.08 3.11 -4.21
N GLU A 446 -12.55 4.25 -4.73
CA GLU A 446 -12.44 4.60 -6.15
C GLU A 446 -10.97 4.61 -6.61
N MET A 447 -10.08 5.23 -5.83
CA MET A 447 -8.65 5.29 -6.12
C MET A 447 -8.00 3.89 -6.08
N ASP A 448 -8.26 3.06 -5.06
CA ASP A 448 -7.67 1.71 -4.96
C ASP A 448 -8.11 0.82 -6.14
N LEU A 449 -9.41 0.83 -6.50
CA LEU A 449 -9.93 0.07 -7.64
C LEU A 449 -9.37 0.57 -8.98
N THR A 450 -9.19 1.88 -9.13
CA THR A 450 -8.54 2.48 -10.30
C THR A 450 -7.08 2.04 -10.42
N LEU A 451 -6.35 2.01 -9.31
CA LEU A 451 -4.97 1.55 -9.26
C LEU A 451 -4.84 0.05 -9.53
N ILE A 452 -5.81 -0.78 -9.13
CA ILE A 452 -5.86 -2.19 -9.52
C ILE A 452 -5.98 -2.33 -11.06
N SER A 453 -6.84 -1.53 -11.69
CA SER A 453 -6.95 -1.51 -13.15
C SER A 453 -5.64 -1.07 -13.82
N MET A 454 -4.98 -0.04 -13.30
CA MET A 454 -3.71 0.44 -13.83
C MET A 454 -2.60 -0.61 -13.66
N ARG A 455 -2.58 -1.29 -12.51
CA ARG A 455 -1.67 -2.41 -12.23
C ARG A 455 -1.83 -3.55 -13.24
N LYS A 456 -3.07 -3.92 -13.58
CA LYS A 456 -3.38 -4.92 -14.61
C LYS A 456 -2.71 -4.57 -15.95
N ASP A 457 -2.84 -3.32 -16.38
CA ASP A 457 -2.27 -2.84 -17.65
C ASP A 457 -0.73 -2.84 -17.61
N ILE A 458 -0.14 -2.37 -16.51
CA ILE A 458 1.32 -2.39 -16.31
C ILE A 458 1.85 -3.83 -16.32
N LEU A 459 1.21 -4.77 -15.63
CA LEU A 459 1.63 -6.18 -15.59
C LEU A 459 1.58 -6.82 -16.98
N SER A 460 0.55 -6.53 -17.77
CA SER A 460 0.47 -6.99 -19.16
C SER A 460 1.60 -6.43 -20.01
N ARG A 461 2.05 -5.19 -19.77
CA ARG A 461 3.16 -4.55 -20.50
C ARG A 461 4.53 -5.03 -20.03
N ILE A 462 4.74 -5.22 -18.73
CA ILE A 462 6.00 -5.77 -18.20
C ILE A 462 6.30 -7.15 -18.81
N LYS A 463 5.27 -7.95 -19.08
CA LYS A 463 5.43 -9.27 -19.72
C LYS A 463 6.10 -9.20 -21.10
N THR A 464 5.93 -8.11 -21.86
CA THR A 464 6.49 -7.96 -23.21
C THR A 464 7.96 -7.52 -23.22
N VAL A 465 8.53 -7.17 -22.05
CA VAL A 465 9.92 -6.75 -21.91
C VAL A 465 10.86 -7.95 -22.03
N ASP A 466 11.54 -8.14 -23.16
CA ASP A 466 12.42 -9.29 -23.40
C ASP A 466 13.57 -9.41 -22.41
N GLU A 467 14.20 -8.28 -22.06
CA GLU A 467 15.34 -8.21 -21.14
C GLU A 467 14.96 -8.61 -19.71
N LYS A 468 15.41 -9.80 -19.29
CA LYS A 468 15.05 -10.39 -17.99
C LYS A 468 15.43 -9.49 -16.81
N LYS A 469 16.61 -8.86 -16.83
CA LYS A 469 17.08 -8.03 -15.71
C LYS A 469 16.23 -6.78 -15.55
N ILE A 470 15.85 -6.14 -16.66
CA ILE A 470 14.92 -5.01 -16.70
C ILE A 470 13.56 -5.45 -16.19
N ARG A 471 13.00 -6.54 -16.73
CA ARG A 471 11.72 -7.10 -16.31
C ARG A 471 11.68 -7.37 -14.80
N ASP A 472 12.69 -8.06 -14.27
CA ASP A 472 12.83 -8.36 -12.84
C ASP A 472 12.91 -7.09 -11.97
N ALA A 473 13.43 -5.98 -12.49
CA ALA A 473 13.52 -4.70 -11.78
C ALA A 473 12.19 -3.94 -11.78
N LEU A 474 11.47 -3.91 -12.92
CA LEU A 474 10.13 -3.33 -13.02
C LEU A 474 9.12 -4.10 -12.16
N GLU A 475 9.19 -5.43 -12.19
CA GLU A 475 8.45 -6.36 -11.33
C GLU A 475 8.68 -6.08 -9.84
N PHE A 476 9.92 -5.77 -9.45
CA PHE A 476 10.22 -5.39 -8.07
C PHE A 476 9.52 -4.08 -7.69
N LEU A 477 9.52 -3.07 -8.57
CA LEU A 477 8.91 -1.76 -8.29
C LEU A 477 7.40 -1.86 -8.04
N ILE A 478 6.70 -2.72 -8.79
CA ILE A 478 5.27 -3.00 -8.60
C ILE A 478 5.01 -4.04 -7.49
N GLY A 479 6.05 -4.67 -6.93
CA GLY A 479 5.92 -5.62 -5.82
C GLY A 479 5.51 -7.04 -6.23
N THR A 480 5.50 -7.36 -7.53
CA THR A 480 5.29 -8.73 -8.03
C THR A 480 6.63 -9.40 -8.31
N GLY A 481 7.12 -10.31 -7.46
CA GLY A 481 8.38 -11.03 -7.74
C GLY A 481 9.09 -11.57 -6.51
N SER A 482 10.24 -12.23 -6.70
CA SER A 482 11.00 -12.81 -5.58
C SER A 482 11.55 -11.73 -4.63
N ALA A 483 10.94 -11.60 -3.45
CA ALA A 483 11.29 -10.67 -2.37
C ALA A 483 12.70 -10.87 -1.75
N SER A 484 13.51 -11.79 -2.26
CA SER A 484 14.75 -12.22 -1.59
C SER A 484 16.00 -11.37 -1.91
N ALA A 485 15.95 -10.44 -2.86
CA ALA A 485 17.10 -9.61 -3.22
C ALA A 485 16.87 -8.14 -2.87
N ASN A 486 17.74 -7.59 -2.00
CA ASN A 486 17.77 -6.18 -1.62
C ASN A 486 17.82 -5.27 -2.87
N PRO A 487 17.07 -4.16 -2.94
CA PRO A 487 17.06 -3.23 -4.07
C PRO A 487 18.46 -2.82 -4.54
N GLY A 488 19.43 -2.65 -3.63
CA GLY A 488 20.82 -2.35 -3.99
C GLY A 488 21.49 -3.44 -4.85
N VAL A 489 21.13 -4.71 -4.66
CA VAL A 489 21.65 -5.83 -5.47
C VAL A 489 21.03 -5.81 -6.88
N ARG A 490 19.77 -5.40 -7.01
CA ARG A 490 19.10 -5.29 -8.31
C ARG A 490 19.67 -4.13 -9.11
N LEU A 491 19.82 -2.97 -8.47
CA LEU A 491 20.48 -1.80 -9.07
C LEU A 491 21.89 -2.15 -9.53
N GLN A 492 22.71 -2.76 -8.66
CA GLN A 492 24.06 -3.17 -9.02
C GLN A 492 24.11 -4.17 -10.18
N ARG A 493 23.10 -5.04 -10.34
CA ARG A 493 23.02 -5.96 -11.48
C ARG A 493 22.66 -5.27 -12.79
N LEU A 494 21.84 -4.23 -12.74
CA LEU A 494 21.53 -3.40 -13.91
C LEU A 494 22.76 -2.57 -14.30
N GLU A 495 23.39 -1.92 -13.32
CA GLU A 495 24.61 -1.12 -13.53
C GLU A 495 25.77 -1.97 -14.06
N ALA A 496 25.97 -3.18 -13.52
CA ALA A 496 27.00 -4.10 -14.00
C ALA A 496 26.72 -4.60 -15.42
N GLU A 497 25.46 -4.84 -15.79
CA GLU A 497 25.16 -5.22 -17.18
C GLU A 497 25.36 -4.05 -18.13
N LEU A 498 24.98 -2.84 -17.73
CA LEU A 498 25.25 -1.63 -18.50
C LEU A 498 26.76 -1.42 -18.70
N GLU A 499 27.56 -1.60 -17.66
CA GLU A 499 29.02 -1.53 -17.74
C GLU A 499 29.60 -2.59 -18.69
N ASP A 500 29.15 -3.85 -18.60
CA ASP A 500 29.55 -4.93 -19.50
C ASP A 500 29.15 -4.63 -20.97
N LEU A 501 27.95 -4.09 -21.20
CA LEU A 501 27.48 -3.67 -22.53
C LEU A 501 28.28 -2.49 -23.07
N GLU A 502 28.63 -1.50 -22.24
CA GLU A 502 29.47 -0.37 -22.64
C GLU A 502 30.91 -0.78 -22.96
N GLU A 503 31.48 -1.72 -22.19
CA GLU A 503 32.79 -2.30 -22.50
C GLU A 503 32.72 -3.06 -23.83
N ARG A 504 31.63 -3.82 -24.05
CA ARG A 504 31.40 -4.52 -25.31
C ARG A 504 31.23 -3.57 -26.50
N ARG A 505 30.51 -2.46 -26.32
CA ARG A 505 30.37 -1.40 -27.34
C ARG A 505 31.73 -0.85 -27.74
N LYS A 506 32.55 -0.44 -26.75
CA LYS A 506 33.92 0.07 -26.99
C LYS A 506 34.79 -0.93 -27.73
N GLN A 507 34.69 -2.22 -27.38
CA GLN A 507 35.43 -3.27 -28.07
C GLN A 507 34.97 -3.40 -29.53
N LEU A 508 33.66 -3.44 -29.78
CA LEU A 508 33.11 -3.52 -31.14
C LEU A 508 33.44 -2.27 -31.98
N GLU A 509 33.37 -1.07 -31.40
CA GLU A 509 33.80 0.19 -32.03
C GLU A 509 35.28 0.11 -32.45
N SER A 510 36.16 -0.37 -31.57
CA SER A 510 37.59 -0.55 -31.87
C SER A 510 37.84 -1.60 -32.93
N ASP A 511 37.13 -2.74 -32.88
CA ASP A 511 37.26 -3.82 -33.87
C ASP A 511 36.74 -3.34 -35.25
N LEU A 512 35.70 -2.50 -35.26
CA LEU A 512 35.12 -1.91 -36.47
C LEU A 512 36.08 -0.87 -37.08
N GLU A 513 36.69 -0.01 -36.25
CA GLU A 513 37.71 0.95 -36.69
C GLU A 513 38.92 0.23 -37.29
N GLU A 514 39.41 -0.83 -36.65
CA GLU A 514 40.50 -1.67 -37.20
C GLU A 514 40.11 -2.31 -38.55
N ALA A 515 38.89 -2.85 -38.67
CA ALA A 515 38.42 -3.43 -39.93
C ALA A 515 38.25 -2.38 -41.06
N ILE A 516 37.86 -1.15 -40.71
CA ILE A 516 37.79 -0.03 -41.66
C ILE A 516 39.19 0.36 -42.12
N GLU A 517 40.16 0.51 -41.21
CA GLU A 517 41.55 0.81 -41.54
C GLU A 517 42.16 -0.29 -42.42
N GLU A 518 41.96 -1.57 -42.08
CA GLU A 518 42.42 -2.72 -42.86
C GLU A 518 41.83 -2.72 -44.29
N LEU A 519 40.55 -2.36 -44.42
CA LEU A 519 39.88 -2.23 -45.73
C LEU A 519 40.46 -1.08 -46.56
N GLU A 520 40.78 0.06 -45.94
CA GLU A 520 41.39 1.20 -46.62
C GLU A 520 42.81 0.86 -47.09
N GLU A 521 43.65 0.27 -46.23
CA GLU A 521 45.00 -0.17 -46.59
C GLU A 521 44.98 -1.18 -47.74
N ALA A 522 44.09 -2.19 -47.67
CA ALA A 522 43.94 -3.18 -48.73
C ALA A 522 43.54 -2.52 -50.06
N ARG A 523 42.61 -1.56 -50.07
CA ARG A 523 42.19 -0.84 -51.28
C ARG A 523 43.31 0.02 -51.86
N ASP A 524 44.10 0.67 -51.02
CA ASP A 524 45.26 1.47 -51.45
C ASP A 524 46.35 0.59 -52.05
N GLU A 525 46.66 -0.56 -51.45
CA GLU A 525 47.61 -1.54 -52.00
C GLU A 525 47.15 -2.08 -53.36
N GLN A 526 45.86 -2.39 -53.51
CA GLN A 526 45.28 -2.82 -54.78
C GLN A 526 45.40 -1.74 -55.86
N SER A 527 45.08 -0.49 -55.53
CA SER A 527 45.19 0.66 -56.45
C SER A 527 46.62 0.88 -56.92
N GLU A 528 47.60 0.79 -56.02
CA GLU A 528 49.01 0.92 -56.36
C GLU A 528 49.54 -0.27 -57.18
N GLU A 529 49.06 -1.49 -56.94
CA GLU A 529 49.39 -2.67 -57.76
C GLU A 529 48.81 -2.56 -59.17
N ILE A 530 47.54 -2.14 -59.32
CA ILE A 530 46.90 -1.92 -60.63
C ILE A 530 47.69 -0.87 -61.43
N LYS A 531 48.02 0.28 -60.82
CA LYS A 531 48.83 1.33 -61.46
C LYS A 531 50.20 0.80 -61.90
N ARG A 532 50.84 -0.01 -61.06
CA ARG A 532 52.16 -0.58 -61.33
C ARG A 532 52.12 -1.53 -62.52
N ARG A 533 51.15 -2.44 -62.58
CA ARG A 533 50.96 -3.36 -63.71
C ARG A 533 50.63 -2.63 -65.01
N ALA A 534 49.71 -1.67 -64.96
CA ALA A 534 49.34 -0.86 -66.12
C ALA A 534 50.53 -0.04 -66.67
N ASN A 535 51.30 0.61 -65.81
CA ASN A 535 52.47 1.38 -66.23
C ASN A 535 53.61 0.48 -66.78
N ASN A 536 53.77 -0.74 -66.24
CA ASN A 536 54.75 -1.70 -66.75
C ASN A 536 54.38 -2.17 -68.16
N TRP A 537 53.11 -2.53 -68.38
CA TRP A 537 52.61 -2.86 -69.71
C TRP A 537 52.82 -1.69 -70.68
N GLU A 538 52.40 -0.48 -70.31
CA GLU A 538 52.51 0.73 -71.15
C GLU A 538 53.96 0.97 -71.60
N ARG A 539 54.92 0.80 -70.68
CA ARG A 539 56.35 0.95 -70.99
C ARG A 539 56.88 -0.15 -71.92
N ASN A 540 56.36 -1.38 -71.81
CA ASN A 540 56.82 -2.51 -72.62
C ASN A 540 56.32 -2.43 -74.07
N VAL A 541 55.21 -1.73 -74.32
CA VAL A 541 54.61 -1.59 -75.66
C VAL A 541 54.79 -0.19 -76.28
N GLU A 542 55.50 0.71 -75.61
CA GLU A 542 55.65 2.12 -76.01
C GLU A 542 56.26 2.25 -77.41
N ASP A 543 57.31 1.48 -77.69
CA ASP A 543 58.01 1.48 -78.97
C ASP A 543 57.12 0.89 -80.08
N GLU A 544 56.38 -0.18 -79.80
CA GLU A 544 55.46 -0.84 -80.74
C GLU A 544 54.28 0.07 -81.11
N ILE A 545 53.69 0.77 -80.14
CA ILE A 545 52.60 1.74 -80.37
C ILE A 545 53.12 2.93 -81.18
N ALA A 546 54.32 3.45 -80.86
CA ALA A 546 54.95 4.54 -81.60
C ALA A 546 55.21 4.14 -83.06
N ASN A 547 55.76 2.95 -83.29
CA ASN A 547 56.01 2.41 -84.63
C ASN A 547 54.70 2.24 -85.42
N LEU A 548 53.64 1.73 -84.78
CA LEU A 548 52.33 1.58 -85.44
C LEU A 548 51.75 2.92 -85.91
N ARG A 549 51.88 3.98 -85.09
CA ARG A 549 51.47 5.34 -85.45
C ARG A 549 52.27 5.89 -86.63
N THR A 550 53.59 5.69 -86.65
CA THR A 550 54.46 6.11 -87.75
C THR A 550 54.06 5.44 -89.06
N ILE A 551 53.80 4.13 -89.06
CA ILE A 551 53.36 3.41 -90.28
C ILE A 551 52.01 3.92 -90.78
N ASN A 552 51.09 4.31 -89.89
CA ASN A 552 49.78 4.85 -90.29
C ASN A 552 49.84 6.28 -90.87
N GLN A 553 50.91 7.05 -90.62
CA GLN A 553 51.08 8.41 -91.13
C GLN A 553 51.73 8.49 -92.51
N ILE A 554 52.41 7.42 -92.95
CA ILE A 554 53.09 7.36 -94.25
C ILE A 554 52.09 7.08 -95.38
N ASP A 555 52.01 7.96 -96.38
CA ASP A 555 51.19 7.76 -97.59
C ASP A 555 51.96 6.99 -98.68
N LEU A 556 52.39 5.78 -98.34
CA LEU A 556 53.15 4.89 -99.20
C LEU A 556 52.42 4.60 -100.52
N GLY A 557 51.08 4.62 -100.48
CA GLY A 557 50.25 4.38 -101.65
C GLY A 557 50.45 5.44 -102.73
N THR A 558 50.60 6.71 -102.36
CA THR A 558 50.86 7.80 -103.31
C THR A 558 52.29 7.73 -103.86
N ASP A 559 53.25 7.28 -103.05
CA ASP A 559 54.66 7.29 -103.42
C ASP A 559 55.06 6.13 -104.35
N LEU A 560 54.50 4.94 -104.15
CA LEU A 560 54.66 3.81 -105.07
C LEU A 560 54.02 4.09 -106.46
N ASN A 561 52.82 4.68 -106.46
CA ASN A 561 52.16 5.11 -107.70
C ASN A 561 52.99 6.15 -108.48
N THR A 562 53.65 7.06 -107.76
CA THR A 562 54.54 8.07 -108.35
C THR A 562 55.77 7.40 -108.97
N LEU A 563 56.37 6.42 -108.30
CA LEU A 563 57.51 5.65 -108.82
C LEU A 563 57.14 4.90 -110.11
N GLN A 564 56.00 4.21 -110.12
CA GLN A 564 55.53 3.48 -111.30
C GLN A 564 55.32 4.41 -112.51
N SER A 565 54.70 5.57 -112.28
CA SER A 565 54.49 6.57 -113.33
C SER A 565 55.80 7.09 -113.93
N ARG A 566 56.85 7.23 -113.11
CA ARG A 566 58.18 7.67 -113.58
C ARG A 566 58.92 6.61 -114.38
N LEU A 567 58.76 5.34 -114.02
CA LEU A 567 59.34 4.22 -114.76
C LEU A 567 58.72 4.09 -116.16
N ASP A 568 57.40 4.27 -116.26
CA ASP A 568 56.68 4.22 -117.54
C ASP A 568 57.05 5.39 -118.48
N GLU A 569 57.22 6.60 -117.91
CA GLU A 569 57.71 7.77 -118.64
C GLU A 569 59.13 7.52 -119.19
N PHE A 570 60.01 6.92 -118.37
CA PHE A 570 61.37 6.57 -118.80
C PHE A 570 61.37 5.52 -119.92
N LEU A 571 60.59 4.45 -119.78
CA LEU A 571 60.43 3.41 -120.79
C LEU A 571 59.95 3.97 -122.13
N SER A 572 58.91 4.81 -122.10
CA SER A 572 58.32 5.43 -123.29
C SER A 572 59.34 6.30 -124.03
N ASN A 573 60.18 7.04 -123.30
CA ASN A 573 61.24 7.85 -123.92
C ASN A 573 62.28 6.98 -124.61
N ILE A 574 62.68 5.85 -124.02
CA ILE A 574 63.69 4.93 -124.59
C ILE A 574 63.15 4.22 -125.84
N VAL A 575 61.89 3.76 -125.82
CA VAL A 575 61.27 3.08 -126.97
C VAL A 575 61.13 4.01 -128.18
N ASN A 576 60.91 5.31 -127.95
CA ASN A 576 60.68 6.30 -129.00
C ASN A 576 61.95 7.02 -129.50
N ALA A 577 63.12 6.75 -128.92
CA ALA A 577 64.37 7.35 -129.38
C ALA A 577 64.72 6.85 -130.80
N ASP A 578 65.14 7.74 -131.70
CA ASP A 578 65.41 7.39 -133.11
C ASP A 578 66.92 7.17 -133.41
N SER A 579 67.80 7.45 -132.44
CA SER A 579 69.25 7.21 -132.54
C SER A 579 69.90 6.85 -131.20
N GLU A 580 71.13 6.35 -131.25
CA GLU A 580 71.96 6.08 -130.06
C GLU A 580 72.20 7.34 -129.21
N ASP A 581 72.49 8.49 -129.86
CA ASP A 581 72.71 9.77 -129.18
C ASP A 581 71.47 10.23 -128.38
N GLU A 582 70.25 9.97 -128.88
CA GLU A 582 69.02 10.28 -128.16
C GLU A 582 68.79 9.37 -126.95
N VAL A 583 69.16 8.09 -127.05
CA VAL A 583 69.05 7.13 -125.93
C VAL A 583 69.95 7.53 -124.76
N GLU A 584 71.18 7.97 -125.05
CA GLU A 584 72.11 8.39 -124.02
C GLU A 584 71.64 9.67 -123.29
N GLN A 585 70.95 10.58 -123.98
CA GLN A 585 70.49 11.85 -123.41
C GLN A 585 69.23 11.75 -122.54
N ILE A 586 68.53 10.62 -122.53
CA ILE A 586 67.33 10.42 -121.70
C ILE A 586 67.68 10.36 -120.21
N SER A 587 67.10 11.25 -119.40
CA SER A 587 67.42 11.37 -117.98
C SER A 587 66.80 10.28 -117.10
N GLU A 588 67.57 9.77 -116.14
CA GLU A 588 67.12 8.84 -115.09
C GLU A 588 66.67 9.53 -113.79
N SER A 589 66.84 10.86 -113.70
CA SER A 589 66.66 11.62 -112.45
C SER A 589 65.23 11.54 -111.89
N GLY A 590 64.22 11.46 -112.75
CA GLY A 590 62.81 11.37 -112.34
C GLY A 590 62.49 10.08 -111.57
N VAL A 591 63.08 8.96 -111.98
CA VAL A 591 62.91 7.65 -111.32
C VAL A 591 63.68 7.61 -109.99
N ARG A 592 64.92 8.11 -109.97
CA ARG A 592 65.77 8.10 -108.76
C ARG A 592 65.17 8.91 -107.62
N ASN A 593 64.60 10.09 -107.90
CA ASN A 593 63.94 10.90 -106.88
C ASN A 593 62.71 10.21 -106.27
N ALA A 594 61.95 9.46 -107.07
CA ALA A 594 60.81 8.68 -106.56
C ALA A 594 61.28 7.48 -105.72
N LEU A 595 62.38 6.83 -106.11
CA LEU A 595 63.02 5.76 -105.32
C LEU A 595 63.55 6.27 -103.97
N ASP A 596 64.19 7.45 -103.94
CA ASP A 596 64.68 8.04 -102.70
C ASP A 596 63.55 8.30 -101.71
N LYS A 597 62.39 8.76 -102.18
CA LYS A 597 61.23 9.00 -101.33
C LYS A 597 60.68 7.71 -100.73
N VAL A 598 60.38 6.72 -101.58
CA VAL A 598 59.89 5.39 -101.14
C VAL A 598 60.88 4.72 -100.19
N GLN A 599 62.19 4.81 -100.44
CA GLN A 599 63.18 4.23 -99.55
C GLN A 599 63.21 4.92 -98.17
N ASN A 600 63.14 6.25 -98.13
CA ASN A 600 63.15 6.98 -96.86
C ASN A 600 61.95 6.56 -96.01
N ASP A 601 60.76 6.56 -96.62
CA ASP A 601 59.51 6.20 -95.94
C ASP A 601 59.51 4.74 -95.46
N LEU A 602 60.00 3.79 -96.27
CA LEU A 602 60.12 2.39 -95.87
C LEU A 602 61.21 2.15 -94.82
N SER A 603 62.33 2.88 -94.89
CA SER A 603 63.41 2.78 -93.90
C SER A 603 63.02 3.31 -92.52
N GLU A 604 62.14 4.33 -92.48
CA GLU A 604 61.60 4.89 -91.25
C GLU A 604 60.74 3.87 -90.49
N ILE A 605 60.17 2.90 -91.19
CA ILE A 605 59.35 1.81 -90.62
C ILE A 605 60.05 0.44 -90.67
N GLY A 606 61.36 0.41 -90.92
CA GLY A 606 62.17 -0.82 -90.83
C GLY A 606 61.98 -1.82 -91.97
N VAL A 607 61.32 -1.45 -93.07
CA VAL A 607 61.12 -2.31 -94.25
C VAL A 607 62.28 -2.13 -95.23
N ASP A 608 62.93 -3.23 -95.62
CA ASP A 608 64.11 -3.18 -96.50
C ASP A 608 63.71 -3.07 -97.98
N PHE A 609 63.99 -1.91 -98.58
CA PHE A 609 63.73 -1.62 -100.00
C PHE A 609 65.01 -1.62 -100.86
N GLN A 610 66.16 -2.03 -100.30
CA GLN A 610 67.46 -1.92 -100.99
C GLN A 610 67.55 -2.78 -102.25
N ASP A 611 67.01 -4.00 -102.22
CA ASP A 611 67.14 -4.93 -103.34
C ASP A 611 66.22 -4.56 -104.51
N ASP A 612 65.01 -4.07 -104.23
CA ASP A 612 64.11 -3.50 -105.24
C ASP A 612 64.73 -2.25 -105.88
N ARG A 613 65.30 -1.35 -105.07
CA ARG A 613 65.99 -0.17 -105.58
C ARG A 613 67.13 -0.51 -106.54
N ARG A 614 68.01 -1.44 -106.14
CA ARG A 614 69.13 -1.89 -106.99
C ARG A 614 68.63 -2.48 -108.30
N SER A 615 67.55 -3.26 -108.23
CA SER A 615 66.94 -3.89 -109.41
C SER A 615 66.35 -2.84 -110.36
N ILE A 616 65.69 -1.81 -109.84
CA ILE A 616 65.13 -0.70 -110.64
C ILE A 616 66.24 0.13 -111.28
N GLU A 617 67.20 0.64 -110.49
CA GLU A 617 68.29 1.48 -111.01
C GLU A 617 69.12 0.76 -112.07
N GLY A 618 69.44 -0.51 -111.83
CA GLY A 618 70.17 -1.30 -112.80
C GLY A 618 69.39 -1.49 -114.10
N SER A 619 68.07 -1.72 -114.02
CA SER A 619 67.24 -1.98 -115.21
C SER A 619 67.14 -0.76 -116.14
N LEU A 620 67.23 0.46 -115.59
CA LEU A 620 67.28 1.70 -116.41
C LEU A 620 68.48 1.71 -117.37
N SER A 621 69.66 1.31 -116.86
CA SER A 621 70.90 1.28 -117.64
C SER A 621 70.89 0.16 -118.69
N GLU A 622 70.36 -1.01 -118.32
CA GLU A 622 70.29 -2.16 -119.23
C GLU A 622 69.27 -1.94 -120.36
N LEU A 623 68.17 -1.22 -120.08
CA LEU A 623 67.18 -0.86 -121.09
C LEU A 623 67.75 0.11 -122.14
N LYS A 624 68.56 1.09 -121.72
CA LYS A 624 69.33 1.95 -122.63
C LYS A 624 70.28 1.14 -123.50
N GLN A 625 71.10 0.27 -122.90
CA GLN A 625 72.06 -0.56 -123.64
C GLN A 625 71.37 -1.53 -124.60
N ALA A 626 70.22 -2.08 -124.22
CA ALA A 626 69.41 -2.90 -125.12
C ALA A 626 68.91 -2.10 -126.33
N ARG A 627 68.48 -0.85 -126.14
CA ARG A 627 68.07 0.01 -127.26
C ARG A 627 69.25 0.38 -128.17
N THR A 628 70.41 0.71 -127.61
CA THR A 628 71.63 0.98 -128.37
C THR A 628 72.07 -0.21 -129.22
N ALA A 629 72.20 -1.40 -128.61
CA ALA A 629 72.56 -2.62 -129.32
C ALA A 629 71.56 -2.98 -130.44
N PHE A 630 70.30 -2.56 -130.32
CA PHE A 630 69.30 -2.75 -131.37
C PHE A 630 69.53 -1.86 -132.60
N PHE A 631 70.07 -0.65 -132.42
CA PHE A 631 70.45 0.22 -133.53
C PHE A 631 71.63 -0.35 -134.32
N ASP A 632 72.68 -0.80 -133.63
CA ASP A 632 73.90 -1.34 -134.25
C ASP A 632 73.64 -2.61 -135.07
N MET A 633 72.74 -3.45 -134.58
CA MET A 633 72.32 -4.68 -135.23
C MET A 633 71.63 -4.47 -136.60
N ASN A 634 71.08 -3.28 -136.89
CA ASN A 634 70.17 -3.03 -138.02
C ASN A 634 70.69 -2.05 -139.12
N GLN A 635 72.00 -1.74 -139.22
CA GLN A 635 72.57 -0.88 -140.29
C GLN A 635 72.64 -1.55 -141.70
N GLU A 636 72.42 -0.84 -142.83
CA GLU A 636 72.49 -1.33 -144.24
C GLU A 636 73.85 -1.06 -144.97
N GLU A 637 74.31 -1.95 -145.88
CA GLU A 637 75.57 -1.83 -146.68
C GLU A 637 75.48 -0.89 -147.92
N GLY A 638 76.53 -0.10 -148.21
CA GLY A 638 76.63 0.84 -149.35
C GLY A 638 77.59 0.43 -150.50
N ALA A 639 77.26 0.85 -151.74
CA ALA A 639 77.61 0.18 -153.01
C ALA A 639 78.93 0.55 -153.77
N ILE A 640 80.11 0.64 -153.13
CA ILE A 640 81.40 0.74 -153.87
C ILE A 640 82.50 -0.11 -153.23
N GLU A 641 82.55 -1.41 -153.53
CA GLU A 641 83.75 -2.26 -153.42
C GLU A 641 83.54 -3.59 -154.18
N SER A 642 83.92 -3.67 -155.46
CA SER A 642 83.90 -4.94 -156.22
C SER A 642 85.15 -5.25 -157.05
N ILE A 643 86.28 -4.57 -156.84
CA ILE A 643 87.55 -4.93 -157.51
C ILE A 643 88.77 -4.79 -156.58
N THR A 644 88.87 -5.65 -155.55
CA THR A 644 90.15 -6.20 -154.99
C THR A 644 89.86 -7.22 -153.87
N PRO A 645 90.77 -8.16 -153.53
CA PRO A 645 90.41 -9.36 -152.75
C PRO A 645 90.97 -9.37 -151.31
N TRP A 646 90.21 -8.91 -150.29
CA TRP A 646 90.42 -9.22 -148.85
C TRP A 646 89.10 -9.09 -148.05
N GLN A 647 88.92 -9.87 -146.97
CA GLN A 647 87.75 -9.88 -146.06
C GLN A 647 87.62 -8.56 -145.25
N SER A 648 86.41 -8.03 -145.05
CA SER A 648 86.10 -6.77 -144.34
C SER A 648 85.32 -6.97 -143.01
N SER A 649 85.40 -5.94 -142.14
CA SER A 649 85.14 -5.90 -140.69
C SER A 649 83.71 -5.54 -140.25
N THR A 650 82.69 -5.72 -141.09
CA THR A 650 81.32 -5.24 -140.82
C THR A 650 80.34 -6.34 -140.41
N GLU A 651 80.71 -7.61 -140.62
CA GLU A 651 79.94 -8.78 -140.14
C GLU A 651 80.19 -9.06 -138.65
N GLU A 652 81.39 -8.74 -138.15
CA GLU A 652 81.82 -9.01 -136.77
C GLU A 652 81.09 -8.10 -135.75
N GLU A 653 80.90 -6.81 -136.07
CA GLU A 653 80.19 -5.84 -135.20
C GLU A 653 78.68 -6.16 -135.06
N LYS A 654 78.03 -6.66 -136.12
CA LYS A 654 76.61 -7.07 -136.06
C LYS A 654 76.40 -8.34 -135.23
N GLU A 655 77.34 -9.27 -135.27
CA GLU A 655 77.27 -10.50 -134.49
C GLU A 655 77.50 -10.23 -132.99
N GLU A 656 78.36 -9.26 -132.66
CA GLU A 656 78.59 -8.77 -131.30
C GLU A 656 77.35 -8.02 -130.75
N ALA A 657 76.75 -7.11 -131.53
CA ALA A 657 75.51 -6.41 -131.15
C ALA A 657 74.31 -7.37 -130.91
N HIS A 658 74.16 -8.42 -131.72
CA HIS A 658 73.14 -9.46 -131.51
C HIS A 658 73.32 -10.22 -130.18
N LYS A 659 74.56 -10.43 -129.77
CA LYS A 659 74.90 -11.11 -128.50
C LYS A 659 74.64 -10.18 -127.31
N ASP A 660 74.98 -8.92 -127.43
CA ASP A 660 74.77 -7.91 -126.39
C ASP A 660 73.28 -7.63 -126.18
N TYR A 661 72.47 -7.50 -127.23
CA TYR A 661 71.02 -7.35 -127.10
C TYR A 661 70.37 -8.51 -126.33
N ARG A 662 70.76 -9.76 -126.63
CA ARG A 662 70.25 -10.95 -125.90
C ARG A 662 70.71 -10.97 -124.45
N MET A 663 71.95 -10.54 -124.19
CA MET A 663 72.48 -10.46 -122.83
C MET A 663 71.69 -9.45 -122.00
N GLN A 664 71.45 -8.26 -122.54
CA GLN A 664 70.69 -7.21 -121.83
C GLN A 664 69.23 -7.58 -121.66
N ARG A 665 68.58 -8.22 -122.65
CA ARG A 665 67.22 -8.74 -122.49
C ARG A 665 67.11 -9.72 -121.32
N ASN A 666 68.01 -10.69 -121.22
CA ASN A 666 67.98 -11.65 -120.12
C ASN A 666 68.19 -10.97 -118.75
N ARG A 667 69.07 -9.96 -118.68
CA ARG A 667 69.29 -9.21 -117.42
C ARG A 667 68.07 -8.37 -117.02
N LEU A 668 67.37 -7.77 -117.99
CA LEU A 668 66.12 -7.05 -117.77
C LEU A 668 65.00 -7.98 -117.28
N ASP A 669 64.84 -9.14 -117.93
CA ASP A 669 63.86 -10.16 -117.54
C ASP A 669 64.16 -10.71 -116.13
N ASP A 670 65.43 -10.94 -115.78
CA ASP A 670 65.85 -11.42 -114.44
C ASP A 670 65.54 -10.39 -113.34
N ARG A 671 65.55 -9.09 -113.65
CA ARG A 671 65.22 -8.02 -112.69
C ARG A 671 63.73 -7.72 -112.61
N GLY A 672 62.95 -8.16 -113.60
CA GLY A 672 61.49 -8.05 -113.59
C GLY A 672 60.93 -6.63 -113.70
N ILE A 673 61.75 -5.60 -113.94
CA ILE A 673 61.31 -4.20 -113.99
C ILE A 673 60.84 -3.82 -115.40
N PHE A 674 61.62 -4.15 -116.42
CA PHE A 674 61.25 -3.98 -117.83
C PHE A 674 61.47 -5.29 -118.59
N SER A 675 60.75 -5.50 -119.70
CA SER A 675 61.02 -6.60 -120.65
C SER A 675 61.08 -6.06 -122.07
N VAL A 676 61.96 -6.62 -122.92
CA VAL A 676 62.18 -6.15 -124.30
C VAL A 676 61.90 -7.24 -125.34
N GLY A 677 61.39 -6.82 -126.51
CA GLY A 677 60.94 -7.69 -127.60
C GLY A 677 62.05 -8.46 -128.34
N PRO A 678 61.71 -9.27 -129.35
CA PRO A 678 62.69 -10.07 -130.10
C PRO A 678 63.64 -9.20 -130.96
N PRO A 679 64.86 -9.69 -131.27
CA PRO A 679 65.91 -8.94 -131.97
C PRO A 679 65.66 -8.74 -133.48
N GLY A 680 64.41 -8.63 -133.94
CA GLY A 680 64.09 -8.38 -135.34
C GLY A 680 62.76 -7.63 -135.48
N GLY A 681 62.77 -6.52 -136.24
CA GLY A 681 61.61 -5.66 -136.45
C GLY A 681 61.77 -4.27 -135.83
N THR A 682 60.75 -3.78 -135.13
CA THR A 682 60.78 -2.55 -134.33
C THR A 682 61.08 -2.90 -132.87
N PHE A 683 61.94 -2.12 -132.19
CA PHE A 683 62.21 -2.34 -130.77
C PHE A 683 60.97 -2.01 -129.94
N THR A 684 60.62 -2.94 -129.06
CA THR A 684 59.47 -2.86 -128.16
C THR A 684 59.96 -3.18 -126.75
N ALA A 685 59.39 -2.50 -125.75
CA ALA A 685 59.68 -2.74 -124.35
C ALA A 685 58.44 -2.44 -123.49
N GLU A 686 58.24 -3.19 -122.41
CA GLU A 686 57.10 -3.09 -121.49
C GLU A 686 57.57 -2.97 -120.03
N LEU A 687 56.79 -2.29 -119.17
CA LEU A 687 57.03 -2.15 -117.73
C LEU A 687 56.34 -3.30 -116.99
N THR A 688 57.11 -4.07 -116.20
CA THR A 688 56.63 -5.25 -115.43
C THR A 688 56.70 -5.09 -113.91
N TYR A 689 57.13 -3.92 -113.40
CA TYR A 689 57.24 -3.65 -111.97
C TYR A 689 55.90 -3.79 -111.21
N ASN A 690 55.90 -4.50 -110.06
CA ASN A 690 54.72 -4.78 -109.23
C ASN A 690 54.85 -4.18 -107.82
N GLU A 691 54.05 -3.16 -107.52
CA GLU A 691 54.03 -2.50 -106.21
C GLU A 691 53.30 -3.28 -105.09
N ALA A 692 52.52 -4.32 -105.42
CA ALA A 692 51.70 -5.04 -104.44
C ALA A 692 52.52 -5.77 -103.36
N THR A 693 53.72 -6.24 -103.70
CA THR A 693 54.61 -6.97 -102.78
C THR A 693 55.02 -6.12 -101.57
N ILE A 694 55.30 -4.83 -101.80
CA ILE A 694 55.72 -3.89 -100.76
C ILE A 694 54.55 -3.51 -99.85
N ARG A 695 53.35 -3.36 -100.42
CA ARG A 695 52.13 -3.11 -99.64
C ARG A 695 51.82 -4.28 -98.70
N GLU A 696 51.96 -5.51 -99.16
CA GLU A 696 51.76 -6.70 -98.32
C GLU A 696 52.77 -6.82 -97.18
N GLU A 697 54.01 -6.35 -97.39
CA GLU A 697 55.05 -6.38 -96.36
C GLU A 697 54.80 -5.36 -95.25
N VAL A 698 54.33 -4.15 -95.60
CA VAL A 698 53.93 -3.13 -94.62
C VAL A 698 52.67 -3.54 -93.85
N ASP A 699 51.68 -4.15 -94.52
CA ASP A 699 50.49 -4.67 -93.84
C ASP A 699 50.81 -5.84 -92.90
N ARG A 700 51.82 -6.65 -93.23
CA ARG A 700 52.32 -7.72 -92.36
C ARG A 700 52.95 -7.12 -91.09
N GLU A 701 53.78 -6.10 -91.24
CA GLU A 701 54.42 -5.43 -90.10
C GLU A 701 53.40 -4.78 -89.15
N LYS A 702 52.34 -4.14 -89.69
CA LYS A 702 51.22 -3.62 -88.87
C LYS A 702 50.55 -4.71 -88.03
N ARG A 703 50.33 -5.91 -88.59
CA ARG A 703 49.71 -7.02 -87.84
C ARG A 703 50.65 -7.55 -86.77
N THR A 704 51.94 -7.71 -87.08
CA THR A 704 52.95 -8.15 -86.12
C THR A 704 52.99 -7.24 -84.89
N LEU A 705 53.00 -5.93 -85.10
CA LEU A 705 53.01 -4.95 -84.00
C LEU A 705 51.73 -5.02 -83.15
N ARG A 706 50.54 -5.12 -83.77
CA ARG A 706 49.28 -5.25 -83.03
C ARG A 706 49.22 -6.54 -82.21
N GLU A 707 49.58 -7.67 -82.82
CA GLU A 707 49.63 -8.96 -82.13
C GLU A 707 50.64 -8.92 -80.97
N SER A 708 51.79 -8.26 -81.14
CA SER A 708 52.77 -8.09 -80.06
C SER A 708 52.21 -7.33 -78.86
N ILE A 709 51.51 -6.21 -79.10
CA ILE A 709 50.91 -5.38 -78.05
C ILE A 709 49.83 -6.15 -77.27
N VAL A 710 48.99 -6.90 -77.99
CA VAL A 710 47.92 -7.73 -77.38
C VAL A 710 48.51 -8.92 -76.62
N ASN A 711 49.57 -9.55 -77.15
CA ASN A 711 50.24 -10.66 -76.48
C ASN A 711 50.94 -10.21 -75.19
N GLU A 712 51.58 -9.04 -75.18
CA GLU A 712 52.18 -8.49 -73.95
C GLU A 712 51.12 -8.28 -72.86
N LEU A 713 49.88 -7.90 -73.23
CA LEU A 713 48.77 -7.82 -72.29
C LEU A 713 48.30 -9.20 -71.81
N ARG A 714 48.20 -10.17 -72.72
CA ARG A 714 47.83 -11.56 -72.40
C ARG A 714 48.88 -12.30 -71.57
N ASP A 715 50.14 -11.87 -71.63
CA ASP A 715 51.21 -12.41 -70.80
C ASP A 715 51.25 -11.71 -69.42
N ALA A 716 50.80 -10.45 -69.35
CA ALA A 716 50.74 -9.68 -68.11
C ALA A 716 49.46 -9.93 -67.29
N ALA A 717 48.40 -10.45 -67.91
CA ALA A 717 47.10 -10.78 -67.31
C ALA A 717 46.84 -12.30 -67.41
N ASP A 718 46.38 -12.94 -66.33
CA ASP A 718 46.21 -14.40 -66.26
C ASP A 718 45.02 -14.89 -67.11
N ASP A 719 43.92 -14.11 -67.22
CA ASP A 719 42.74 -14.41 -68.07
C ASP A 719 41.92 -13.14 -68.44
N PRO A 720 42.44 -12.26 -69.31
CA PRO A 720 41.79 -10.99 -69.61
C PRO A 720 40.46 -11.19 -70.38
N PRO A 721 39.38 -10.46 -70.03
CA PRO A 721 38.09 -10.59 -70.70
C PRO A 721 38.17 -10.33 -72.21
N GLU A 722 37.68 -11.29 -73.00
CA GLU A 722 37.73 -11.22 -74.48
C GLU A 722 36.99 -10.03 -75.09
N ASP A 723 36.01 -9.44 -74.38
CA ASP A 723 35.33 -8.22 -74.85
C ASP A 723 36.26 -6.98 -74.74
N LEU A 724 37.05 -6.88 -73.67
CA LEU A 724 38.01 -5.78 -73.46
C LEU A 724 39.25 -5.94 -74.33
N ILE A 725 39.69 -7.18 -74.61
CA ILE A 725 40.73 -7.45 -75.61
C ILE A 725 40.27 -7.00 -77.01
N ARG A 726 39.02 -7.27 -77.38
CA ARG A 726 38.46 -6.79 -78.66
C ARG A 726 38.37 -5.26 -78.72
N GLU A 727 38.06 -4.61 -77.61
CA GLU A 727 38.07 -3.15 -77.52
C GLU A 727 39.47 -2.58 -77.71
N LEU A 728 40.49 -3.18 -77.07
CA LEU A 728 41.89 -2.84 -77.27
C LEU A 728 42.34 -3.02 -78.73
N GLU A 729 41.99 -4.15 -79.36
CA GLU A 729 42.31 -4.43 -80.77
C GLU A 729 41.68 -3.42 -81.73
N THR A 730 40.46 -2.95 -81.42
CA THR A 730 39.74 -1.93 -82.19
C THR A 730 40.46 -0.58 -82.08
N GLU A 731 40.83 -0.17 -80.87
CA GLU A 731 41.56 1.08 -80.63
C GLU A 731 42.95 1.06 -81.29
N LEU A 732 43.64 -0.09 -81.25
CA LEU A 732 44.90 -0.30 -81.97
C LEU A 732 44.74 -0.29 -83.51
N THR A 733 43.51 -0.41 -84.01
CA THR A 733 43.21 -0.40 -85.45
C THR A 733 42.85 0.98 -85.98
N GLU A 734 42.12 1.77 -85.19
CA GLU A 734 41.56 3.05 -85.60
C GLU A 734 42.50 4.23 -85.27
N ASP A 735 42.50 4.72 -84.03
CA ASP A 735 43.15 5.99 -83.64
C ASP A 735 44.36 5.84 -82.71
N GLN A 736 44.56 4.66 -82.10
CA GLN A 736 45.66 4.37 -81.17
C GLN A 736 45.79 5.40 -80.05
N ASN A 737 44.67 5.82 -79.45
CA ASN A 737 44.69 6.83 -78.39
C ASN A 737 45.25 6.27 -77.08
N GLN A 738 46.35 6.85 -76.60
CA GLN A 738 47.08 6.35 -75.43
C GLN A 738 46.25 6.37 -74.14
N GLU A 739 45.36 7.37 -73.98
CA GLU A 739 44.52 7.47 -72.79
C GLU A 739 43.45 6.37 -72.78
N GLN A 740 42.85 6.07 -73.93
CA GLN A 740 41.84 5.02 -74.07
C GLN A 740 42.45 3.62 -73.95
N LEU A 741 43.63 3.38 -74.56
CA LEU A 741 44.37 2.12 -74.38
C LEU A 741 44.70 1.88 -72.90
N ARG A 742 45.13 2.94 -72.18
CA ARG A 742 45.42 2.87 -70.75
C ARG A 742 44.18 2.55 -69.93
N ASP A 743 43.05 3.20 -70.21
CA ASP A 743 41.81 2.94 -69.49
C ASP A 743 41.32 1.50 -69.65
N ILE A 744 41.40 0.94 -70.85
CA ILE A 744 41.02 -0.47 -71.13
C ILE A 744 41.93 -1.42 -70.33
N VAL A 745 43.24 -1.18 -70.31
CA VAL A 745 44.21 -2.00 -69.55
C VAL A 745 44.04 -1.87 -68.03
N HIS A 746 43.74 -0.67 -67.54
CA HIS A 746 43.40 -0.45 -66.12
C HIS A 746 42.16 -1.24 -65.70
N GLN A 747 41.14 -1.32 -66.57
CA GLN A 747 39.94 -2.12 -66.29
C GLN A 747 40.24 -3.62 -66.24
N ILE A 748 41.11 -4.12 -67.12
CA ILE A 748 41.52 -5.52 -67.14
C ILE A 748 42.26 -5.88 -65.84
N PHE A 749 43.27 -5.11 -65.43
CA PHE A 749 44.00 -5.39 -64.19
C PHE A 749 43.15 -5.22 -62.92
N ARG A 750 42.17 -4.31 -62.93
CA ARG A 750 41.23 -4.14 -61.81
C ARG A 750 40.37 -5.38 -61.55
N LEU A 751 40.07 -6.17 -62.58
CA LEU A 751 39.28 -7.39 -62.44
C LEU A 751 40.10 -8.57 -61.89
N GLU A 752 41.43 -8.50 -61.95
CA GLU A 752 42.34 -9.58 -61.51
C GLU A 752 42.95 -9.38 -60.13
N VAL A 753 43.14 -8.12 -59.70
CA VAL A 753 43.64 -7.82 -58.35
C VAL A 753 42.51 -8.09 -57.33
N GLY A 754 42.72 -9.07 -56.44
CA GLY A 754 41.70 -9.83 -55.70
C GLY A 754 40.68 -9.08 -54.81
N GLU A 755 39.76 -9.83 -54.20
CA GLU A 755 38.55 -9.31 -53.56
C GLU A 755 38.77 -8.85 -52.10
N THR A 756 38.21 -7.69 -51.70
CA THR A 756 38.16 -7.19 -50.31
C THR A 756 36.95 -7.72 -49.53
N GLU A 757 36.23 -8.71 -50.08
CA GLU A 757 34.90 -9.14 -49.63
C GLU A 757 34.90 -9.69 -48.19
N ASP A 758 35.96 -10.38 -47.77
CA ASP A 758 36.09 -10.91 -46.41
C ASP A 758 36.16 -9.81 -45.34
N ILE A 759 36.86 -8.70 -45.62
CA ILE A 759 36.99 -7.56 -44.70
C ILE A 759 35.67 -6.76 -44.66
N GLU A 760 35.01 -6.60 -45.82
CA GLU A 760 33.70 -5.94 -45.92
C GLU A 760 32.60 -6.69 -45.15
N ASN A 761 32.55 -8.02 -45.27
CA ASN A 761 31.62 -8.85 -44.50
C ASN A 761 31.86 -8.74 -42.98
N ARG A 762 33.14 -8.69 -42.56
CA ARG A 762 33.49 -8.51 -41.14
C ARG A 762 33.05 -7.14 -40.63
N ARG A 763 33.22 -6.06 -41.42
CA ARG A 763 32.71 -4.72 -41.09
C ARG A 763 31.19 -4.74 -40.86
N ASP A 764 30.45 -5.30 -41.81
CA ASP A 764 28.98 -5.33 -41.75
C ASP A 764 28.46 -6.16 -40.56
N GLU A 765 29.13 -7.26 -40.22
CA GLU A 765 28.82 -8.06 -39.03
C GLU A 765 29.11 -7.29 -37.73
N LEU A 766 30.18 -6.51 -37.68
CA LEU A 766 30.53 -5.67 -36.53
C LEU A 766 29.55 -4.50 -36.36
N GLU A 767 29.15 -3.84 -37.45
CA GLU A 767 28.11 -2.79 -37.45
C GLU A 767 26.79 -3.34 -36.91
N ALA A 768 26.32 -4.48 -37.42
CA ALA A 768 25.06 -5.08 -36.96
C ALA A 768 25.08 -5.47 -35.47
N LYS A 769 26.23 -5.95 -34.96
CA LYS A 769 26.40 -6.24 -33.52
C LYS A 769 26.47 -4.98 -32.67
N LEU A 770 27.08 -3.91 -33.20
CA LEU A 770 27.17 -2.63 -32.52
C LEU A 770 25.76 -2.03 -32.35
N ASP A 771 24.97 -2.02 -33.43
CA ASP A 771 23.57 -1.55 -33.41
C ASP A 771 22.72 -2.31 -32.38
N ASP A 772 22.87 -3.64 -32.28
CA ASP A 772 22.16 -4.47 -31.29
C ASP A 772 22.53 -4.11 -29.84
N VAL A 773 23.84 -3.97 -29.56
CA VAL A 773 24.33 -3.55 -28.24
C VAL A 773 23.89 -2.13 -27.90
N GLU A 774 23.95 -1.19 -28.84
CA GLU A 774 23.50 0.18 -28.63
C GLU A 774 21.99 0.25 -28.32
N SER A 775 21.17 -0.49 -29.06
CA SER A 775 19.72 -0.56 -28.81
C SER A 775 19.41 -1.13 -27.42
N THR A 776 20.22 -2.07 -26.94
CA THR A 776 20.09 -2.63 -25.58
C THR A 776 20.52 -1.61 -24.52
N ILE A 777 21.62 -0.88 -24.74
CA ILE A 777 22.07 0.19 -23.83
C ILE A 777 20.99 1.28 -23.68
N GLU A 778 20.31 1.66 -24.76
CA GLU A 778 19.26 2.69 -24.77
C GLU A 778 18.08 2.40 -23.83
N VAL A 779 17.84 1.14 -23.45
CA VAL A 779 16.78 0.76 -22.49
C VAL A 779 17.28 0.55 -21.06
N TYR A 780 18.56 0.21 -20.85
CA TYR A 780 19.12 -0.02 -19.51
C TYR A 780 19.29 1.29 -18.73
N ASP A 781 19.88 2.33 -19.34
CA ASP A 781 20.17 3.61 -18.66
C ASP A 781 18.89 4.30 -18.14
N PRO A 782 17.82 4.47 -18.94
CA PRO A 782 16.56 5.04 -18.44
C PRO A 782 15.86 4.17 -17.39
N THR A 783 16.05 2.85 -17.45
CA THR A 783 15.49 1.92 -16.45
C THR A 783 16.20 2.06 -15.10
N ILE A 784 17.53 2.24 -15.09
CA ILE A 784 18.31 2.49 -13.86
C ILE A 784 17.83 3.78 -13.19
N ASP A 785 17.69 4.86 -13.97
CA ASP A 785 17.19 6.15 -13.49
C ASP A 785 15.77 6.05 -12.93
N LEU A 786 14.87 5.31 -13.59
CA LEU A 786 13.53 5.04 -13.09
C LEU A 786 13.58 4.27 -11.77
N PHE A 787 14.39 3.21 -11.70
CA PHE A 787 14.51 2.37 -10.52
C PHE A 787 15.00 3.15 -9.30
N GLN A 788 16.04 3.98 -9.47
CA GLN A 788 16.55 4.82 -8.39
C GLN A 788 15.51 5.83 -7.89
N ARG A 789 14.74 6.45 -8.79
CA ARG A 789 13.70 7.42 -8.42
C ARG A 789 12.52 6.78 -7.69
N LEU A 790 12.03 5.64 -8.20
CA LEU A 790 10.85 4.98 -7.67
C LEU A 790 11.12 4.10 -6.44
N ASN A 791 12.37 3.67 -6.20
CA ASN A 791 12.68 2.82 -5.05
C ASN A 791 12.32 3.49 -3.71
N ASN A 792 12.59 4.79 -3.55
CA ASN A 792 12.21 5.52 -2.32
C ASN A 792 10.69 5.63 -2.18
N LYS A 793 9.96 5.80 -3.29
CA LYS A 793 8.49 5.87 -3.29
C LYS A 793 7.86 4.54 -2.93
N ARG A 794 8.45 3.44 -3.41
CA ARG A 794 8.08 2.08 -3.02
C ARG A 794 8.27 1.84 -1.53
N GLU A 795 9.35 2.34 -0.94
CA GLU A 795 9.59 2.23 0.51
C GLU A 795 8.49 2.96 1.30
N VAL A 796 8.13 4.18 0.89
CA VAL A 796 7.00 4.93 1.48
C VAL A 796 5.69 4.15 1.36
N TYR A 797 5.40 3.61 0.18
CA TYR A 797 4.21 2.77 -0.04
C TYR A 797 4.19 1.54 0.88
N GLU A 798 5.32 0.83 1.02
CA GLU A 798 5.42 -0.34 1.89
C GLU A 798 5.26 0.03 3.37
N GLU A 799 5.84 1.16 3.80
CA GLU A 799 5.71 1.70 5.16
C GLU A 799 4.24 2.03 5.46
N GLN A 800 3.59 2.86 4.64
CA GLN A 800 2.20 3.27 4.87
C GLN A 800 1.21 2.11 4.70
N SER A 801 1.42 1.20 3.75
CA SER A 801 0.58 0.00 3.65
C SER A 801 0.71 -0.92 4.88
N THR A 802 1.89 -0.97 5.50
CA THR A 802 2.12 -1.74 6.73
C THR A 802 1.53 -1.03 7.95
N ALA A 803 1.66 0.30 8.04
CA ALA A 803 1.07 1.12 9.09
C ALA A 803 -0.46 0.99 9.08
N PHE A 804 -1.08 1.17 7.92
CA PHE A 804 -2.50 0.95 7.68
C PHE A 804 -2.98 -0.42 8.18
N ARG A 805 -2.32 -1.50 7.75
CA ARG A 805 -2.69 -2.87 8.17
C ARG A 805 -2.54 -3.08 9.66
N SER A 806 -1.46 -2.55 10.24
CA SER A 806 -1.23 -2.65 11.69
C SER A 806 -2.33 -1.93 12.47
N GLN A 807 -2.79 -0.77 12.00
CA GLN A 807 -3.90 -0.05 12.61
C GLN A 807 -5.23 -0.81 12.44
N GLN A 808 -5.52 -1.35 11.24
CA GLN A 808 -6.70 -2.16 10.97
C GLN A 808 -6.76 -3.42 11.86
N ASP A 809 -5.64 -4.14 11.98
CA ASP A 809 -5.52 -5.33 12.82
C ASP A 809 -5.66 -4.99 14.31
N ASN A 810 -5.04 -3.89 14.77
CA ASN A 810 -5.12 -3.44 16.16
C ASN A 810 -6.56 -3.07 16.54
N TYR A 811 -7.30 -2.41 15.64
CA TYR A 811 -8.70 -2.08 15.88
C TYR A 811 -9.55 -3.34 15.98
N SER A 812 -9.41 -4.26 15.02
CA SER A 812 -10.15 -5.53 14.98
C SER A 812 -9.84 -6.44 16.18
N ALA A 813 -8.69 -6.26 16.83
CA ALA A 813 -8.25 -7.05 17.98
C ALA A 813 -8.78 -6.54 19.33
N GLU A 814 -9.36 -5.33 19.42
CA GLU A 814 -9.86 -4.73 20.66
C GLU A 814 -11.41 -4.61 20.68
N PRO A 815 -12.13 -5.60 21.23
CA PRO A 815 -13.60 -5.60 21.30
C PRO A 815 -14.20 -4.41 22.06
N SER A 816 -13.41 -3.75 22.91
CA SER A 816 -13.85 -2.59 23.70
C SER A 816 -14.08 -1.32 22.88
N ARG A 817 -13.66 -1.30 21.61
CA ARG A 817 -13.85 -0.17 20.69
C ARG A 817 -15.09 -0.31 19.79
N ASN A 818 -15.83 -1.41 19.91
CA ASN A 818 -17.03 -1.63 19.11
C ASN A 818 -18.09 -0.58 19.43
N VAL A 819 -18.62 0.03 18.38
CA VAL A 819 -19.73 0.97 18.45
C VAL A 819 -21.06 0.23 18.44
N SER A 820 -21.10 -1.01 17.94
CA SER A 820 -22.32 -1.81 17.84
C SER A 820 -22.99 -2.05 19.20
N THR A 821 -24.30 -1.86 19.24
CA THR A 821 -25.14 -2.07 20.45
C THR A 821 -25.99 -3.34 20.39
N GLU A 822 -25.92 -4.11 19.28
CA GLU A 822 -26.84 -5.23 19.03
C GLU A 822 -26.46 -6.53 19.77
N SER A 823 -25.21 -6.69 20.20
CA SER A 823 -24.69 -7.95 20.78
C SER A 823 -24.43 -7.89 22.29
N ASP A 824 -24.53 -6.72 22.92
CA ASP A 824 -24.19 -6.55 24.33
C ASP A 824 -25.35 -6.90 25.27
N ARG A 825 -25.17 -8.01 26.01
CA ARG A 825 -25.97 -8.25 27.22
C ARG A 825 -25.69 -7.11 28.20
N HIS A 826 -26.68 -6.26 28.43
CA HIS A 826 -26.64 -5.20 29.43
C HIS A 826 -27.40 -5.60 30.70
N VAL A 827 -27.00 -5.01 31.83
CA VAL A 827 -27.67 -5.27 33.11
C VAL A 827 -28.23 -3.99 33.69
N TYR A 828 -27.41 -2.94 33.81
CA TYR A 828 -27.83 -1.64 34.36
C TYR A 828 -27.67 -0.50 33.36
N ILE A 829 -26.78 -0.63 32.36
CA ILE A 829 -26.53 0.40 31.35
C ILE A 829 -26.85 -0.15 29.97
N LYS A 830 -27.93 0.35 29.37
CA LYS A 830 -28.28 0.03 27.98
C LYS A 830 -27.68 1.08 27.06
N ASN A 831 -26.69 0.68 26.27
CA ASN A 831 -26.15 1.51 25.20
C ASN A 831 -27.09 1.47 23.99
N ILE A 832 -27.33 2.63 23.37
CA ILE A 832 -28.08 2.76 22.12
C ILE A 832 -27.33 3.66 21.15
N GLN A 833 -27.44 3.33 19.86
CA GLN A 833 -26.97 4.20 18.78
C GLN A 833 -28.04 5.23 18.40
N PRO A 834 -27.68 6.53 18.32
CA PRO A 834 -28.57 7.54 17.77
C PRO A 834 -29.03 7.16 16.36
N GLU A 835 -30.29 7.42 16.01
CA GLU A 835 -30.78 7.22 14.62
C GLU A 835 -29.99 8.10 13.63
N ASP A 836 -29.75 9.34 14.02
CA ASP A 836 -29.00 10.32 13.23
C ASP A 836 -27.72 10.71 13.99
N VAL A 837 -26.63 10.02 13.67
CA VAL A 837 -25.31 10.23 14.28
C VAL A 837 -24.83 11.69 14.11
N PHE A 838 -25.25 12.40 13.06
CA PHE A 838 -24.80 13.77 12.78
C PHE A 838 -25.36 14.81 13.72
N ARG A 839 -26.59 14.62 14.17
CA ARG A 839 -27.18 15.51 15.17
C ARG A 839 -26.47 15.40 16.51
N ALA A 840 -25.79 14.28 16.76
CA ALA A 840 -25.00 14.03 17.95
C ALA A 840 -23.56 14.53 17.82
N THR A 841 -22.96 14.39 16.62
CA THR A 841 -21.55 14.67 16.36
C THR A 841 -21.24 16.17 16.54
N GLY A 842 -20.12 16.49 17.21
CA GLY A 842 -19.67 17.86 17.44
C GLY A 842 -20.47 18.63 18.50
N ARG A 843 -21.27 17.92 19.31
CA ARG A 843 -21.98 18.45 20.47
C ARG A 843 -21.42 17.84 21.75
N ASP A 844 -21.53 18.56 22.87
CA ASP A 844 -20.96 18.09 24.14
C ASP A 844 -21.94 17.26 24.98
N ASN A 845 -23.23 17.26 24.63
CA ASN A 845 -24.27 16.55 25.37
C ASN A 845 -25.59 16.45 24.61
N LEU A 846 -26.45 15.54 25.06
CA LEU A 846 -27.78 15.27 24.54
C LEU A 846 -28.67 16.51 24.49
N ALA A 847 -28.56 17.43 25.45
CA ALA A 847 -29.39 18.65 25.49
C ALA A 847 -28.96 19.69 24.44
N GLN A 848 -27.69 19.71 24.05
CA GLN A 848 -27.20 20.55 22.95
C GLN A 848 -27.40 19.89 21.58
N SER A 849 -27.69 18.58 21.57
CA SER A 849 -28.02 17.84 20.36
C SER A 849 -29.44 18.14 19.87
N ASP A 850 -29.67 17.90 18.57
CA ASP A 850 -31.01 17.97 17.97
C ASP A 850 -31.66 16.57 17.85
N LEU A 851 -31.12 15.55 18.54
CA LEU A 851 -31.58 14.17 18.48
C LEU A 851 -33.04 14.04 18.93
N LEU A 852 -33.35 14.51 20.13
CA LEU A 852 -34.69 14.39 20.73
C LEU A 852 -35.77 15.24 20.04
N LYS A 853 -35.39 16.09 19.07
CA LYS A 853 -36.36 16.81 18.23
C LYS A 853 -36.96 15.92 17.14
N SER A 854 -36.30 14.81 16.79
CA SER A 854 -36.86 13.79 15.90
C SER A 854 -37.97 13.03 16.63
N LYS A 855 -39.14 12.90 16.00
CA LYS A 855 -40.25 12.13 16.56
C LYS A 855 -39.89 10.65 16.64
N GLU A 856 -39.13 10.14 15.67
CA GLU A 856 -38.71 8.75 15.59
C GLU A 856 -37.73 8.44 16.72
N GLU A 857 -36.72 9.29 16.91
CA GLU A 857 -35.77 9.17 18.02
C GLU A 857 -36.45 9.28 19.40
N SER A 858 -37.35 10.26 19.58
CA SER A 858 -38.13 10.38 20.83
C SER A 858 -38.96 9.12 21.14
N GLN A 859 -39.55 8.49 20.12
CA GLN A 859 -40.27 7.22 20.28
C GLN A 859 -39.34 6.05 20.60
N ARG A 860 -38.15 5.98 20.00
CA ARG A 860 -37.12 4.99 20.34
C ARG A 860 -36.65 5.15 21.78
N VAL A 861 -36.37 6.38 22.22
CA VAL A 861 -36.00 6.69 23.60
C VAL A 861 -37.13 6.28 24.54
N GLN A 862 -38.39 6.64 24.26
CA GLN A 862 -39.52 6.19 25.06
C GLN A 862 -39.57 4.67 25.21
N ALA A 863 -39.49 3.92 24.10
CA ALA A 863 -39.54 2.47 24.12
C ALA A 863 -38.43 1.85 24.98
N ASN A 864 -37.20 2.38 24.88
CA ASN A 864 -36.07 1.93 25.68
C ASN A 864 -36.21 2.29 27.16
N LEU A 865 -36.67 3.50 27.49
CA LEU A 865 -36.91 3.88 28.89
C LEU A 865 -38.03 3.05 29.52
N GLU A 866 -39.09 2.73 28.78
CA GLU A 866 -40.14 1.82 29.24
C GLU A 866 -39.61 0.39 29.48
N GLU A 867 -38.68 -0.09 28.66
CA GLU A 867 -38.01 -1.37 28.85
C GLU A 867 -37.18 -1.38 30.13
N LEU A 868 -36.34 -0.36 30.34
CA LEU A 868 -35.55 -0.21 31.56
C LEU A 868 -36.45 -0.08 32.81
N ALA A 869 -37.53 0.70 32.73
CA ALA A 869 -38.51 0.79 33.82
C ALA A 869 -39.20 -0.56 34.11
N LYS A 870 -39.39 -1.41 33.09
CA LYS A 870 -39.92 -2.78 33.28
C LYS A 870 -38.90 -3.70 33.97
N ASN A 871 -37.60 -3.39 34.04
CA ASN A 871 -36.66 -4.17 34.87
C ASN A 871 -37.05 -4.11 36.35
N ALA A 872 -37.64 -3.01 36.82
CA ALA A 872 -38.24 -2.91 38.15
C ALA A 872 -39.49 -3.79 38.37
N ARG A 873 -39.88 -4.59 37.38
CA ARG A 873 -40.90 -5.64 37.48
C ARG A 873 -40.30 -7.04 37.57
N ASN A 874 -39.01 -7.20 37.30
CA ASN A 874 -38.28 -8.46 37.39
C ASN A 874 -37.84 -8.71 38.85
N GLU A 875 -37.98 -9.94 39.31
CA GLU A 875 -37.60 -10.36 40.67
C GLU A 875 -36.08 -10.29 40.89
N GLU A 876 -35.26 -10.38 39.85
CA GLU A 876 -33.79 -10.27 39.95
C GLU A 876 -33.38 -8.84 40.34
N TYR A 877 -34.02 -7.83 39.76
CA TYR A 877 -33.73 -6.42 40.05
C TYR A 877 -34.41 -5.94 41.34
N THR A 878 -35.65 -6.36 41.57
CA THR A 878 -36.42 -5.91 42.74
C THR A 878 -36.07 -6.69 44.01
N SER A 879 -35.58 -7.92 43.89
CA SER A 879 -35.46 -8.87 45.00
C SER A 879 -36.76 -9.03 45.81
N LEU A 880 -37.94 -8.73 45.24
CA LEU A 880 -39.23 -8.87 45.93
C LEU A 880 -39.82 -10.26 45.67
N LYS A 881 -40.30 -10.91 46.74
CA LYS A 881 -40.99 -12.20 46.64
C LYS A 881 -42.39 -12.05 46.06
N ARG A 882 -43.12 -11.01 46.46
CA ARG A 882 -44.45 -10.65 45.95
C ARG A 882 -44.56 -9.13 45.80
N ARG A 883 -45.09 -8.70 44.66
CA ARG A 883 -45.46 -7.29 44.38
C ARG A 883 -46.91 -6.96 44.75
N LYS A 884 -47.71 -8.00 44.98
CA LYS A 884 -49.15 -7.93 45.27
C LYS A 884 -49.44 -8.88 46.41
N LEU A 885 -49.97 -8.34 47.50
CA LEU A 885 -50.25 -9.04 48.73
C LEU A 885 -51.70 -8.77 49.12
N SER A 886 -52.50 -9.83 49.21
CA SER A 886 -53.92 -9.72 49.51
C SER A 886 -54.46 -10.95 50.20
N ARG A 887 -55.41 -10.76 51.10
CA ARG A 887 -56.19 -11.82 51.74
C ARG A 887 -57.67 -11.49 51.67
N GLY A 888 -58.44 -12.27 50.91
CA GLY A 888 -59.85 -12.01 50.68
C GLY A 888 -60.10 -10.65 50.01
N ARG A 889 -60.66 -9.68 50.76
CA ARG A 889 -60.90 -8.31 50.27
C ARG A 889 -59.86 -7.29 50.74
N SER A 890 -59.01 -7.65 51.69
CA SER A 890 -57.96 -6.78 52.22
C SER A 890 -56.71 -6.89 51.34
N ARG A 891 -56.05 -5.76 51.09
CA ARG A 891 -54.82 -5.66 50.27
C ARG A 891 -53.80 -4.82 51.01
N TYR A 892 -52.54 -5.14 50.79
CA TYR A 892 -51.43 -4.38 51.35
C TYR A 892 -51.28 -3.04 50.60
N SER A 893 -51.45 -1.93 51.31
CA SER A 893 -51.45 -0.57 50.73
C SER A 893 -50.18 0.23 50.98
N GLU A 894 -49.26 -0.28 51.81
CA GLU A 894 -48.08 0.47 52.22
C GLU A 894 -46.94 0.43 51.20
N MET A 895 -47.05 -0.41 50.16
CA MET A 895 -46.08 -0.44 49.07
C MET A 895 -46.25 0.78 48.16
N LYS A 896 -45.20 1.59 48.05
CA LYS A 896 -45.21 2.82 47.23
C LYS A 896 -44.10 2.75 46.19
N VAL A 897 -44.40 3.19 44.96
CA VAL A 897 -43.44 3.26 43.85
C VAL A 897 -43.06 4.71 43.61
N ARG A 898 -41.76 4.95 43.48
CA ARG A 898 -41.17 6.27 43.20
C ARG A 898 -40.28 6.14 41.98
N VAL A 899 -40.43 7.03 41.00
CA VAL A 899 -39.63 6.98 39.77
C VAL A 899 -38.99 8.33 39.50
N SER A 900 -37.70 8.32 39.20
CA SER A 900 -36.95 9.52 38.90
C SER A 900 -36.25 9.40 37.57
N VAL A 901 -36.27 10.48 36.78
CA VAL A 901 -35.56 10.57 35.50
C VAL A 901 -34.50 11.67 35.57
N LEU A 902 -33.26 11.31 35.25
CA LEU A 902 -32.10 12.20 35.30
C LEU A 902 -31.49 12.30 33.91
N SER A 903 -31.49 13.49 33.33
CA SER A 903 -30.75 13.76 32.09
C SER A 903 -30.55 15.26 31.93
N ARG A 904 -29.45 15.68 31.33
CA ARG A 904 -29.28 17.08 30.92
C ARG A 904 -30.37 17.56 29.96
N ALA A 905 -30.98 16.63 29.21
CA ALA A 905 -32.01 16.92 28.23
C ALA A 905 -33.44 16.71 28.74
N VAL A 906 -33.67 16.57 30.05
CA VAL A 906 -35.01 16.30 30.62
C VAL A 906 -36.07 17.31 30.15
N SER A 907 -35.72 18.60 30.02
CA SER A 907 -36.67 19.63 29.55
C SER A 907 -37.07 19.50 28.08
N GLN A 908 -36.37 18.67 27.31
CA GLN A 908 -36.67 18.35 25.91
C GLN A 908 -37.47 17.06 25.76
N LEU A 909 -37.57 16.24 26.81
CA LEU A 909 -38.39 15.05 26.80
C LEU A 909 -39.86 15.42 27.02
N ASP A 910 -40.74 14.85 26.19
CA ASP A 910 -42.17 14.99 26.39
C ASP A 910 -42.58 14.37 27.74
N SER A 911 -43.56 14.97 28.42
CA SER A 911 -44.07 14.46 29.70
C SER A 911 -44.53 13.01 29.63
N ASN A 912 -45.02 12.57 28.47
CA ASN A 912 -45.47 11.21 28.24
C ASN A 912 -44.31 10.22 28.09
N THR A 913 -43.13 10.68 27.66
CA THR A 913 -41.93 9.85 27.49
C THR A 913 -41.34 9.41 28.83
N ILE A 914 -41.59 10.19 29.88
CA ILE A 914 -41.07 9.98 31.24
C ILE A 914 -42.15 9.66 32.27
N ASP A 915 -43.39 9.42 31.81
CA ASP A 915 -44.51 8.98 32.67
C ASP A 915 -44.63 7.45 32.62
N PHE A 916 -44.32 6.81 33.75
CA PHE A 916 -44.31 5.36 33.88
C PHE A 916 -45.45 4.84 34.76
N GLU A 917 -46.42 5.68 35.16
CA GLU A 917 -47.48 5.30 36.12
C GLU A 917 -48.24 4.04 35.66
N ASP A 918 -48.58 3.97 34.37
CA ASP A 918 -49.31 2.83 33.78
C ASP A 918 -48.51 1.50 33.85
N ILE A 919 -47.18 1.57 33.76
CA ILE A 919 -46.29 0.38 33.85
C ILE A 919 -46.40 -0.26 35.24
N PHE A 920 -46.50 0.57 36.28
CA PHE A 920 -46.48 0.13 37.67
C PHE A 920 -47.88 -0.13 38.23
N THR A 921 -48.90 0.63 37.81
CA THR A 921 -50.27 0.53 38.36
C THR A 921 -50.88 -0.85 38.20
N GLY A 922 -50.58 -1.54 37.10
CA GLY A 922 -51.01 -2.93 36.90
C GLY A 922 -50.12 -3.96 37.61
N ALA A 923 -48.83 -3.65 37.82
CA ALA A 923 -47.83 -4.58 38.32
C ALA A 923 -47.74 -4.64 39.85
N PHE A 924 -48.05 -3.53 40.52
CA PHE A 924 -48.11 -3.37 41.97
C PHE A 924 -49.56 -3.08 42.38
N ASP A 925 -49.96 -3.44 43.60
CA ASP A 925 -51.31 -3.13 44.10
C ASP A 925 -51.37 -1.70 44.67
N ILE A 926 -50.95 -0.74 43.86
CA ILE A 926 -50.93 0.69 44.20
C ILE A 926 -52.34 1.27 43.97
N GLY A 927 -52.93 1.83 45.03
CA GLY A 927 -54.30 2.38 45.04
C GLY A 927 -54.47 3.65 44.19
N SER A 928 -55.69 4.19 44.14
CA SER A 928 -55.99 5.45 43.43
C SER A 928 -56.20 6.61 44.40
N GLY A 929 -55.16 7.44 44.58
CA GLY A 929 -55.29 8.82 45.09
C GLY A 929 -54.70 9.13 46.47
N GLY A 930 -54.09 10.33 46.56
CA GLY A 930 -53.49 10.96 47.73
C GLY A 930 -52.76 12.25 47.33
N ASN A 931 -52.24 13.05 48.29
CA ASN A 931 -51.25 14.11 47.99
C ASN A 931 -49.93 13.46 47.51
N ARG A 932 -49.01 14.16 46.83
CA ARG A 932 -47.80 13.52 46.23
C ARG A 932 -46.95 12.65 47.16
N ALA A 933 -46.91 12.90 48.48
CA ALA A 933 -46.23 12.04 49.46
C ALA A 933 -47.06 10.81 49.89
N SER A 934 -48.39 10.95 49.94
CA SER A 934 -49.35 9.85 50.22
C SER A 934 -49.80 9.11 48.97
N SER A 935 -49.42 9.60 47.79
CA SER A 935 -49.69 8.95 46.52
C SER A 935 -48.88 7.66 46.45
N PRO A 936 -49.52 6.54 46.07
CA PRO A 936 -48.83 5.28 45.93
C PRO A 936 -47.86 5.26 44.72
N TYR A 937 -48.02 6.17 43.75
CA TYR A 937 -47.06 6.46 42.69
C TYR A 937 -46.63 7.94 42.72
N THR A 938 -45.33 8.21 42.62
CA THR A 938 -44.78 9.57 42.53
C THR A 938 -43.59 9.58 41.57
N SER A 939 -43.53 10.56 40.68
CA SER A 939 -42.39 10.76 39.80
C SER A 939 -41.81 12.17 39.86
N TRP A 940 -40.52 12.29 39.55
CA TRP A 940 -39.84 13.57 39.33
C TRP A 940 -38.77 13.42 38.26
N ALA A 941 -38.28 14.55 37.77
CA ALA A 941 -37.16 14.57 36.86
C ALA A 941 -36.20 15.71 37.21
N SER A 942 -34.94 15.59 36.81
CA SER A 942 -33.88 16.57 37.11
C SER A 942 -32.92 16.72 35.95
N GLU A 943 -32.52 17.96 35.67
CA GLU A 943 -31.52 18.32 34.65
C GLU A 943 -30.09 18.03 35.14
N VAL A 944 -29.83 16.76 35.43
CA VAL A 944 -28.61 16.27 36.07
C VAL A 944 -28.29 14.90 35.46
N GLY A 945 -27.01 14.60 35.24
CA GLY A 945 -26.56 13.33 34.67
C GLY A 945 -25.38 13.50 33.73
N GLY A 946 -24.92 12.36 33.20
CA GLY A 946 -23.93 12.25 32.15
C GLY A 946 -24.34 13.00 30.88
N PRO A 947 -23.38 13.38 30.03
CA PRO A 947 -23.63 14.17 28.83
C PRO A 947 -24.60 13.50 27.87
N TRP A 948 -24.50 12.18 27.72
CA TRP A 948 -25.24 11.38 26.74
C TRP A 948 -26.20 10.38 27.38
N ASP A 949 -26.53 10.59 28.64
CA ASP A 949 -27.26 9.62 29.46
C ASP A 949 -28.67 10.09 29.81
N ILE A 950 -29.56 9.11 29.97
CA ILE A 950 -30.84 9.23 30.64
C ILE A 950 -30.92 8.15 31.73
N GLY A 951 -30.75 8.57 32.98
CA GLY A 951 -30.91 7.70 34.15
C GLY A 951 -32.38 7.54 34.53
N VAL A 952 -32.82 6.31 34.79
CA VAL A 952 -34.14 5.97 35.34
C VAL A 952 -33.95 5.24 36.66
N CYS A 953 -34.37 5.84 37.75
CA CYS A 953 -34.23 5.29 39.09
C CYS A 953 -35.60 4.97 39.69
N VAL A 954 -35.85 3.70 39.98
CA VAL A 954 -37.08 3.25 40.65
C VAL A 954 -36.80 2.93 42.11
N PHE A 955 -37.65 3.43 43.00
CA PHE A 955 -37.64 3.06 44.42
C PHE A 955 -38.97 2.42 44.80
N ILE A 956 -38.92 1.30 45.51
CA ILE A 956 -40.10 0.59 46.01
C ILE A 956 -40.02 0.56 47.53
N SER A 957 -40.80 1.39 48.22
CA SER A 957 -40.84 1.47 49.68
C SER A 957 -41.97 0.66 50.29
N GLY A 958 -41.98 0.53 51.62
CA GLY A 958 -42.96 -0.30 52.35
C GLY A 958 -42.64 -1.79 52.23
N VAL A 959 -41.36 -2.15 52.19
CA VAL A 959 -40.88 -3.54 52.08
C VAL A 959 -40.43 -4.03 53.45
N PHE A 960 -41.02 -5.15 53.89
CA PHE A 960 -40.67 -5.86 55.12
C PHE A 960 -39.77 -7.06 54.80
N LEU A 961 -39.04 -7.56 55.82
CA LEU A 961 -37.98 -8.58 55.65
C LEU A 961 -38.50 -9.84 54.95
N ASP A 962 -39.68 -10.32 55.34
CA ASP A 962 -40.31 -11.54 54.81
C ASP A 962 -40.75 -11.40 53.33
N ASN A 963 -40.74 -10.20 52.74
CA ASN A 963 -40.98 -9.99 51.32
C ASN A 963 -39.70 -9.81 50.49
N ILE A 964 -38.52 -9.82 51.12
CA ILE A 964 -37.24 -9.86 50.40
C ILE A 964 -37.00 -11.30 49.95
N LYS A 965 -37.08 -11.56 48.65
CA LYS A 965 -36.93 -12.88 48.01
C LYS A 965 -35.70 -13.61 48.52
N LYS A 966 -34.54 -12.94 48.54
CA LYS A 966 -33.28 -13.56 49.00
C LYS A 966 -33.27 -13.87 50.48
N ALA A 967 -34.03 -13.17 51.31
CA ALA A 967 -34.18 -13.51 52.71
C ALA A 967 -34.95 -14.83 52.92
N VAL A 968 -36.00 -15.07 52.12
CA VAL A 968 -36.93 -16.20 52.31
C VAL A 968 -36.72 -17.43 51.39
N GLN A 969 -36.03 -17.28 50.26
CA GLN A 969 -35.88 -18.37 49.28
C GLN A 969 -35.07 -19.56 49.86
N ALA A 970 -35.27 -20.74 49.26
CA ALA A 970 -34.38 -21.88 49.47
C ALA A 970 -32.94 -21.51 49.05
N ASP A 971 -31.96 -21.89 49.86
CA ASP A 971 -30.54 -21.51 49.72
C ASP A 971 -30.28 -19.99 49.75
N GLY A 972 -31.23 -19.21 50.31
CA GLY A 972 -31.12 -17.78 50.55
C GLY A 972 -30.42 -17.41 51.87
N TYR A 973 -30.62 -16.18 52.31
CA TYR A 973 -29.96 -15.61 53.48
C TYR A 973 -30.36 -16.32 54.78
N PHE A 974 -31.66 -16.60 54.99
CA PHE A 974 -32.11 -17.27 56.20
C PHE A 974 -31.65 -18.72 56.29
N SER A 975 -31.76 -19.49 55.21
CA SER A 975 -31.26 -20.87 55.19
C SER A 975 -29.74 -20.89 55.38
N GLY A 976 -29.00 -20.01 54.69
CA GLY A 976 -27.56 -19.87 54.89
C GLY A 976 -27.19 -19.52 56.33
N TYR A 977 -27.95 -18.62 56.97
CA TYR A 977 -27.78 -18.30 58.39
C TYR A 977 -28.07 -19.52 59.28
N LYS A 978 -29.13 -20.29 59.02
CA LYS A 978 -29.50 -21.46 59.82
C LYS A 978 -28.52 -22.61 59.70
N ASP A 979 -28.03 -22.87 58.49
CA ASP A 979 -26.97 -23.85 58.25
C ASP A 979 -25.69 -23.44 58.99
N ARG A 980 -25.34 -22.15 58.91
CA ARG A 980 -24.17 -21.61 59.60
C ARG A 980 -24.32 -21.61 61.11
N GLU A 981 -25.50 -21.33 61.63
CA GLU A 981 -25.85 -21.40 63.04
C GLU A 981 -25.69 -22.85 63.55
N ALA A 982 -26.17 -23.84 62.79
CA ALA A 982 -26.02 -25.25 63.14
C ALA A 982 -24.55 -25.71 63.16
N ASP A 983 -23.73 -25.19 62.24
CA ASP A 983 -22.29 -25.48 62.17
C ASP A 983 -21.47 -24.81 63.27
N LEU A 984 -21.76 -23.54 63.58
CA LEU A 984 -20.97 -22.71 64.50
C LEU A 984 -21.46 -22.74 65.96
N GLY A 985 -22.73 -23.07 66.20
CA GLY A 985 -23.34 -22.94 67.52
C GLY A 985 -23.25 -21.51 68.06
N GLU A 986 -22.70 -21.35 69.27
CA GLU A 986 -22.51 -20.04 69.93
C GLU A 986 -21.60 -19.08 69.15
N ASP A 987 -20.72 -19.59 68.27
CA ASP A 987 -19.83 -18.75 67.47
C ASP A 987 -20.54 -17.99 66.35
N ILE A 988 -21.84 -18.22 66.13
CA ILE A 988 -22.67 -17.43 65.20
C ILE A 988 -22.66 -15.93 65.55
N ILE A 989 -22.37 -15.58 66.81
CA ILE A 989 -22.18 -14.21 67.30
C ILE A 989 -21.23 -13.38 66.43
N ILE A 990 -20.23 -14.02 65.79
CA ILE A 990 -19.27 -13.32 64.93
C ILE A 990 -19.88 -12.76 63.64
N HIS A 991 -21.09 -13.18 63.29
CA HIS A 991 -21.88 -12.67 62.16
C HIS A 991 -22.88 -11.57 62.59
N HIS A 992 -22.94 -11.22 63.87
CA HIS A 992 -23.73 -10.12 64.39
C HIS A 992 -22.89 -8.87 64.65
N SER A 993 -23.54 -7.73 64.83
CA SER A 993 -22.86 -6.47 65.21
C SER A 993 -23.68 -5.64 66.21
N TYR A 994 -24.97 -5.46 65.95
CA TYR A 994 -25.82 -4.68 66.84
C TYR A 994 -26.03 -5.39 68.20
N GLY A 995 -26.02 -4.62 69.29
CA GLY A 995 -26.18 -5.09 70.66
C GLY A 995 -24.92 -5.64 71.33
N LEU A 996 -23.88 -5.99 70.56
CA LEU A 996 -22.72 -6.73 71.12
C LEU A 996 -21.98 -5.98 72.23
N SER A 997 -21.89 -4.65 72.14
CA SER A 997 -21.31 -3.80 73.19
C SER A 997 -22.13 -3.78 74.49
N GLU A 998 -23.40 -4.12 74.41
CA GLU A 998 -24.34 -4.19 75.53
C GLU A 998 -24.50 -5.63 76.06
N GLY A 999 -23.77 -6.59 75.49
CA GLY A 999 -23.78 -7.99 75.94
C GLY A 999 -24.91 -8.85 75.36
N TYR A 1000 -25.51 -8.45 74.23
CA TYR A 1000 -26.52 -9.26 73.53
C TYR A 1000 -26.37 -9.16 72.00
N TYR A 1001 -27.09 -9.98 71.25
CA TYR A 1001 -27.37 -9.73 69.84
C TYR A 1001 -28.82 -10.07 69.50
N VAL A 1002 -29.31 -9.50 68.41
CA VAL A 1002 -30.68 -9.75 67.93
C VAL A 1002 -30.68 -10.51 66.62
N ARG A 1003 -31.72 -11.32 66.44
CA ARG A 1003 -31.93 -12.06 65.19
C ARG A 1003 -33.40 -12.36 64.95
N ARG A 1004 -33.74 -12.52 63.68
CA ARG A 1004 -35.02 -13.07 63.25
C ARG A 1004 -35.02 -14.59 63.42
N LYS A 1005 -35.92 -15.12 64.26
CA LYS A 1005 -36.03 -16.55 64.61
C LYS A 1005 -36.67 -17.37 63.49
N SER A 1006 -37.70 -16.82 62.86
CA SER A 1006 -38.50 -17.43 61.81
C SER A 1006 -38.99 -16.37 60.83
N LEU A 1007 -39.27 -16.81 59.60
CA LEU A 1007 -39.85 -16.00 58.54
C LEU A 1007 -41.23 -16.53 58.18
N MET A 1008 -42.11 -15.63 57.76
CA MET A 1008 -43.42 -15.92 57.21
C MET A 1008 -43.34 -16.19 55.71
N ASN A 1009 -44.20 -17.07 55.22
CA ASN A 1009 -44.29 -17.42 53.82
C ASN A 1009 -45.30 -16.52 53.11
N MET A 1010 -44.83 -15.58 52.29
CA MET A 1010 -45.70 -14.70 51.49
C MET A 1010 -46.47 -15.42 50.36
N GLU A 1011 -46.37 -16.75 50.26
CA GLU A 1011 -47.22 -17.59 49.43
C GLU A 1011 -48.43 -18.17 50.20
N ASP A 1012 -48.43 -18.10 51.53
CA ASP A 1012 -49.56 -18.51 52.39
C ASP A 1012 -50.47 -17.30 52.70
N GLU A 1013 -51.77 -17.44 52.46
CA GLU A 1013 -52.75 -16.37 52.71
C GLU A 1013 -52.86 -15.99 54.19
N ASP A 1014 -52.63 -16.93 55.11
CA ASP A 1014 -52.69 -16.64 56.54
C ASP A 1014 -51.54 -15.74 56.98
N ASP A 1015 -50.33 -16.05 56.52
CA ASP A 1015 -49.10 -15.27 56.74
C ASP A 1015 -49.17 -13.89 56.07
N VAL A 1016 -49.70 -13.79 54.86
CA VAL A 1016 -50.00 -12.49 54.24
C VAL A 1016 -50.97 -11.70 55.10
N GLY A 1017 -51.97 -12.37 55.69
CA GLY A 1017 -52.93 -11.75 56.61
C GLY A 1017 -52.30 -11.10 57.84
N PHE A 1018 -51.14 -11.57 58.30
CA PHE A 1018 -50.41 -10.96 59.42
C PHE A 1018 -50.07 -9.49 59.15
N PHE A 1019 -49.55 -9.21 57.95
CA PHE A 1019 -49.12 -7.87 57.51
C PHE A 1019 -50.27 -6.97 57.02
N LEU A 1020 -51.52 -7.46 57.05
CA LEU A 1020 -52.71 -6.68 56.73
C LEU A 1020 -53.44 -6.16 57.98
N ARG A 1021 -52.85 -6.37 59.17
CA ARG A 1021 -53.35 -5.88 60.47
C ARG A 1021 -52.87 -4.46 60.75
N ASP A 1022 -53.27 -3.91 61.90
CA ASP A 1022 -52.82 -2.59 62.33
C ASP A 1022 -51.33 -2.63 62.74
N GLU A 1023 -50.58 -1.59 62.38
CA GLU A 1023 -49.12 -1.50 62.60
C GLU A 1023 -48.66 -1.76 64.05
N PRO A 1024 -49.34 -1.28 65.11
CA PRO A 1024 -48.93 -1.59 66.47
C PRO A 1024 -49.00 -3.08 66.81
N GLU A 1025 -50.02 -3.80 66.31
CA GLU A 1025 -50.16 -5.25 66.53
C GLU A 1025 -49.06 -6.02 65.78
N ILE A 1026 -48.78 -5.62 64.54
CA ILE A 1026 -47.70 -6.19 63.73
C ILE A 1026 -46.36 -6.01 64.45
N THR A 1027 -46.08 -4.79 64.89
CA THR A 1027 -44.81 -4.43 65.55
C THR A 1027 -44.62 -5.22 66.85
N GLU A 1028 -45.65 -5.26 67.70
CA GLU A 1028 -45.61 -6.00 68.96
C GLU A 1028 -45.37 -7.51 68.74
N ASP A 1029 -46.10 -8.13 67.81
CA ASP A 1029 -45.96 -9.56 67.52
C ASP A 1029 -44.58 -9.87 66.91
N LEU A 1030 -44.07 -9.04 66.00
CA LEU A 1030 -42.73 -9.22 65.41
C LEU A 1030 -41.64 -9.18 66.49
N LEU A 1031 -41.70 -8.21 67.41
CA LEU A 1031 -40.75 -8.07 68.51
C LEU A 1031 -40.82 -9.25 69.50
N ASN A 1032 -42.02 -9.68 69.88
CA ASN A 1032 -42.22 -10.68 70.94
C ASN A 1032 -42.05 -12.13 70.45
N GLU A 1033 -42.58 -12.45 69.27
CA GLU A 1033 -42.67 -13.83 68.78
C GLU A 1033 -41.57 -14.19 67.77
N TYR A 1034 -41.23 -13.24 66.89
CA TYR A 1034 -40.36 -13.52 65.74
C TYR A 1034 -38.91 -13.05 65.92
N ILE A 1035 -38.66 -12.07 66.79
CA ILE A 1035 -37.31 -11.61 67.10
C ILE A 1035 -36.80 -12.29 68.38
N GLY A 1036 -35.53 -12.67 68.37
CA GLY A 1036 -34.81 -13.17 69.52
C GLY A 1036 -33.68 -12.25 69.92
N THR A 1037 -33.66 -11.87 71.19
CA THR A 1037 -32.50 -11.30 71.87
C THR A 1037 -31.75 -12.42 72.56
N VAL A 1038 -30.46 -12.56 72.30
CA VAL A 1038 -29.59 -13.60 72.85
C VAL A 1038 -28.47 -12.92 73.62
N ASP A 1039 -28.37 -13.19 74.92
CA ASP A 1039 -27.28 -12.68 75.76
C ASP A 1039 -25.95 -13.36 75.39
N THR A 1040 -24.86 -12.60 75.41
CA THR A 1040 -23.52 -13.06 75.00
C THR A 1040 -22.67 -13.56 76.16
N THR A 1041 -23.15 -13.38 77.40
CA THR A 1041 -22.44 -13.67 78.65
C THR A 1041 -22.90 -14.94 79.37
N GLU A 1042 -23.92 -15.64 78.86
CA GLU A 1042 -24.39 -16.94 79.39
C GLU A 1042 -23.64 -18.15 78.82
#